data_AF-A0A1R3VFH0-F1
#
_entry.id   AF-A0A1R3VFH0-F1
#
_cell.length_a   1.000
_cell.length_b   1.000
_cell.length_c   1.000
_cell.angle_alpha   90.00
_cell.angle_beta   90.00
_cell.angle_gamma   90.00
#
_symmetry.space_group_name_H-M   'P 1'
#
loop_
_entity.id
_entity.type
_entity.pdbx_description
1 polymer ?
#
loop_
_entity_poly.entity_id
_entity_poly.type
_entity_poly.pdbx_seq_one_letter_code
_entity_poly.pdbx_strand_id
1 'polypeptide(L)'
;MTMPLAAPDLDDRRFADLVTEIRTLIPRYAPEWTDHNDSDPGMAIAKLFAWTTELTLWRLNQVPERAYIKFLQMVGIERRPASASRTEISFAPARTDVPEMFVPQGTQVAAPADAVGPIVFETIRPLTVLGATLAAVQAYDGFGHSVETTKAATGGQWFYPFGANARDGAALMLGFASQANLTAGTIDLTVRMADDRQPPAPLRCEGPTEGLAAIQPPAKLHWEYWDLVRWQPLTLIRDETQSFLRDGHITLRGPGASARLAKLGDVVTPLYWLRCRLEVPNYERSPRLDAILINTVPAMQAATSRDEIVGASDGRPDQTFALQDRPVLPAVEEEWVDGAYGRRVLIKSLRLEIDEGQGFATWQEVDDFYGSGPDDPHYVLNRNLGAILFGNGVHARIPLAFAPPAGGGNIIARHYLTGGGRRGMLPAETVTEIQTFLPGIESATNPFPAEGGSEEESVAATKLRAAAEIKSNCRAVTCEDFEVRALEAGVMRAKALPLTHPRFPGAKIPGAVTVIVVPDGDVPNPMPNATTLATVCAHLDKYRLMTTEVHVRAPVYRLIRVGADVLAARNADFTELRRNLEDRLNSFLHPLTGGPDGLGWPFGGTVFFSDVYRLILDTPGVLRIADGQLTMSVDGDAAPFCRDIPLCPGELVYAEGHDLTILAAQDGGR
;
A
#
# COMPACT_ATOMS: atom_id res chain seq x y z
N MET A 1 2.11 11.61 16.71
CA MET A 1 1.44 10.89 17.81
C MET A 1 0.15 11.61 18.15
N THR A 2 -0.94 11.26 17.45
CA THR A 2 -2.28 11.78 17.76
C THR A 2 -2.86 10.99 18.93
N MET A 3 -3.24 11.68 20.00
CA MET A 3 -3.87 11.06 21.17
C MET A 3 -5.14 10.31 20.74
N PRO A 4 -5.32 9.05 21.17
CA PRO A 4 -6.56 8.32 20.91
C PRO A 4 -7.76 9.07 21.51
N LEU A 5 -8.90 9.01 20.84
CA LEU A 5 -10.18 9.50 21.36
C LEU A 5 -10.53 8.67 22.62
N ALA A 6 -10.16 9.18 23.79
CA ALA A 6 -10.52 8.57 25.06
C ALA A 6 -12.03 8.73 25.30
N ALA A 7 -12.67 7.65 25.76
CA ALA A 7 -14.05 7.76 26.22
C ALA A 7 -14.08 8.69 27.44
N PRO A 8 -15.06 9.61 27.55
CA PRO A 8 -15.20 10.44 28.74
C PRO A 8 -15.62 9.57 29.93
N ASP A 9 -15.04 9.83 31.10
CA ASP A 9 -15.58 9.33 32.36
C ASP A 9 -16.91 10.05 32.63
N LEU A 10 -17.98 9.28 32.84
CA LEU A 10 -19.30 9.83 33.18
C LEU A 10 -19.33 10.36 34.62
N ASP A 11 -18.51 9.76 35.49
CA ASP A 11 -18.29 10.17 36.87
C ASP A 11 -16.84 9.84 37.25
N ASP A 12 -16.07 10.84 37.67
CA ASP A 12 -14.63 10.75 37.96
C ASP A 12 -14.33 10.60 39.46
N ARG A 13 -15.36 10.47 40.32
CA ARG A 13 -15.18 10.29 41.76
C ARG A 13 -14.51 8.97 42.08
N ARG A 14 -13.45 9.03 42.89
CA ARG A 14 -12.72 7.88 43.42
C ARG A 14 -13.08 7.61 44.88
N PHE A 15 -12.61 6.50 45.41
CA PHE A 15 -12.84 6.10 46.81
C PHE A 15 -12.68 7.25 47.82
N ALA A 16 -11.60 8.03 47.71
CA ALA A 16 -11.32 9.13 48.62
C ALA A 16 -12.36 10.26 48.54
N ASP A 17 -12.83 10.56 47.33
CA ASP A 17 -13.85 11.59 47.08
C ASP A 17 -15.18 11.14 47.68
N LEU A 18 -15.54 9.87 47.49
CA LEU A 18 -16.77 9.27 48.03
C LEU A 18 -16.76 9.19 49.57
N VAL A 19 -15.63 8.80 50.18
CA VAL A 19 -15.49 8.80 51.66
C VAL A 19 -15.61 10.22 52.21
N THR A 20 -15.01 11.19 51.52
CA THR A 20 -15.10 12.61 51.90
C THR A 20 -16.53 13.11 51.79
N GLU A 21 -17.22 12.80 50.70
CA GLU A 21 -18.63 13.14 50.49
C GLU A 21 -19.51 12.55 51.61
N ILE A 22 -19.37 11.26 51.91
CA ILE A 22 -20.11 10.61 53.01
C ILE A 22 -19.87 11.36 54.32
N ARG A 23 -18.61 11.70 54.66
CA ARG A 23 -18.29 12.47 55.88
C ARG A 23 -18.98 13.82 55.92
N THR A 24 -19.07 14.53 54.79
CA THR A 24 -19.78 15.82 54.73
C THR A 24 -21.29 15.70 54.92
N LEU A 25 -21.87 14.53 54.65
CA LEU A 25 -23.31 14.28 54.80
C LEU A 25 -23.70 13.84 56.23
N ILE A 26 -22.76 13.35 57.05
CA ILE A 26 -23.03 12.86 58.41
C ILE A 26 -23.76 13.89 59.29
N PRO A 27 -23.33 15.18 59.39
CA PRO A 27 -23.99 16.15 60.25
C PRO A 27 -25.47 16.40 59.90
N ARG A 28 -25.86 16.13 58.65
CA ARG A 28 -27.22 16.31 58.17
C ARG A 28 -28.11 15.11 58.44
N TYR A 29 -27.59 13.90 58.29
CA TYR A 29 -28.39 12.67 58.33
C TYR A 29 -28.24 11.85 59.61
N ALA A 30 -27.11 11.98 60.31
CA ALA A 30 -26.80 11.27 61.55
C ALA A 30 -25.99 12.18 62.50
N PRO A 31 -26.55 13.31 62.97
CA PRO A 31 -25.86 14.25 63.86
C PRO A 31 -25.42 13.63 65.20
N GLU A 32 -26.04 12.52 65.61
CA GLU A 32 -25.69 11.74 66.79
C GLU A 32 -24.40 10.91 66.62
N TRP A 33 -23.94 10.68 65.39
CA TRP A 33 -22.70 9.96 65.12
C TRP A 33 -21.52 10.93 65.17
N THR A 34 -20.70 10.83 66.21
CA THR A 34 -19.60 11.79 66.49
C THR A 34 -18.19 11.22 66.31
N ASP A 35 -18.04 9.89 66.29
CA ASP A 35 -16.74 9.24 66.11
C ASP A 35 -16.52 8.90 64.63
N HIS A 36 -15.63 9.66 63.98
CA HIS A 36 -15.31 9.50 62.55
C HIS A 36 -13.92 8.90 62.32
N ASN A 37 -13.31 8.35 63.37
CA ASN A 37 -12.00 7.72 63.28
C ASN A 37 -12.05 6.44 62.44
N ASP A 38 -10.88 6.02 61.94
CA ASP A 38 -10.76 4.83 61.11
C ASP A 38 -11.08 3.52 61.84
N SER A 39 -11.03 3.54 63.18
CA SER A 39 -11.39 2.41 64.04
C SER A 39 -12.89 2.28 64.29
N ASP A 40 -13.70 3.28 63.91
CA ASP A 40 -15.14 3.24 64.09
C ASP A 40 -15.79 2.25 63.09
N PRO A 41 -16.65 1.32 63.54
CA PRO A 41 -17.31 0.36 62.67
C PRO A 41 -18.27 1.02 61.66
N GLY A 42 -18.88 2.16 62.01
CA GLY A 42 -19.69 2.95 61.07
C GLY A 42 -18.83 3.51 59.93
N MET A 43 -17.60 3.93 60.22
CA MET A 43 -16.66 4.41 59.22
C MET A 43 -16.09 3.28 58.35
N ALA A 44 -15.92 2.08 58.90
CA ALA A 44 -15.61 0.89 58.11
C ALA A 44 -16.73 0.57 57.11
N ILE A 45 -18.00 0.67 57.53
CA ILE A 45 -19.17 0.48 56.65
C ILE A 45 -19.22 1.58 55.58
N ALA A 46 -19.01 2.85 55.95
CA ALA A 46 -18.97 3.97 55.00
C ALA A 46 -17.89 3.78 53.92
N LYS A 47 -16.69 3.33 54.31
CA LYS A 47 -15.61 2.99 53.37
C LYS A 47 -16.00 1.81 52.48
N LEU A 48 -16.65 0.78 53.00
CA LEU A 48 -17.15 -0.34 52.19
C LEU A 48 -18.16 0.16 51.13
N PHE A 49 -19.09 1.03 51.52
CA PHE A 49 -20.05 1.62 50.58
C PHE A 49 -19.36 2.49 49.52
N ALA A 50 -18.38 3.31 49.91
CA ALA A 50 -17.57 4.07 48.97
C ALA A 50 -16.87 3.15 47.95
N TRP A 51 -16.29 2.04 48.40
CA TRP A 51 -15.65 1.06 47.52
C TRP A 51 -16.64 0.37 46.57
N THR A 52 -17.81 -0.06 47.05
CA THR A 52 -18.84 -0.65 46.18
C THR A 52 -19.41 0.36 45.18
N THR A 53 -19.48 1.64 45.56
CA THR A 53 -19.92 2.73 44.70
C THR A 53 -18.88 2.99 43.63
N GLU A 54 -17.59 3.06 43.97
CA GLU A 54 -16.48 3.19 43.01
C GLU A 54 -16.48 2.03 41.99
N LEU A 55 -16.72 0.78 42.42
CA LEU A 55 -16.89 -0.36 41.51
C LEU A 55 -18.08 -0.16 40.54
N THR A 56 -19.15 0.48 41.00
CA THR A 56 -20.34 0.79 40.18
C THR A 56 -20.04 1.93 39.21
N LEU A 57 -19.34 2.97 39.65
CA LEU A 57 -18.88 4.08 38.80
C LEU A 57 -17.92 3.57 37.72
N TRP A 58 -16.99 2.66 38.08
CA TRP A 58 -16.12 2.00 37.11
C TRP A 58 -16.92 1.29 36.02
N ARG A 59 -17.97 0.52 36.38
CA ARG A 59 -18.87 -0.12 35.42
C ARG A 59 -19.64 0.88 34.57
N LEU A 60 -20.10 1.99 35.16
CA LEU A 60 -20.80 3.06 34.45
C LEU A 60 -19.89 3.71 33.41
N ASN A 61 -18.63 3.96 33.73
CA ASN A 61 -17.64 4.52 32.82
C ASN A 61 -17.25 3.57 31.67
N GLN A 62 -17.61 2.27 31.73
CA GLN A 62 -17.49 1.36 30.59
C GLN A 62 -18.65 1.50 29.57
N VAL A 63 -19.76 2.14 29.94
CA VAL A 63 -20.95 2.26 29.07
C VAL A 63 -20.69 3.09 27.81
N PRO A 64 -20.05 4.27 27.85
CA PRO A 64 -19.78 5.08 26.66
C PRO A 64 -19.02 4.32 25.59
N GLU A 65 -18.01 3.54 25.96
CA GLU A 65 -17.22 2.76 25.01
C GLU A 65 -18.04 1.62 24.37
N ARG A 66 -18.83 0.88 25.16
CA ARG A 66 -19.71 -0.17 24.64
C ARG A 66 -20.79 0.41 23.72
N ALA A 67 -21.36 1.55 24.08
CA ALA A 67 -22.33 2.26 23.24
C ALA A 67 -21.68 2.71 21.92
N TYR A 68 -20.48 3.30 21.96
CA TYR A 68 -19.75 3.74 20.77
C TYR A 68 -19.49 2.59 19.80
N ILE A 69 -19.00 1.45 20.31
CA ILE A 69 -18.79 0.24 19.48
C ILE A 69 -20.12 -0.21 18.86
N LYS A 70 -21.22 -0.17 19.60
CA LYS A 70 -22.52 -0.56 19.07
C LYS A 70 -23.05 0.40 18.02
N PHE A 71 -22.80 1.70 18.17
CA PHE A 71 -23.10 2.70 17.14
C PHE A 71 -22.29 2.46 15.86
N LEU A 72 -20.99 2.17 15.99
CA LEU A 72 -20.17 1.82 14.83
C LEU A 72 -20.73 0.60 14.08
N GLN A 73 -21.10 -0.46 14.80
CA GLN A 73 -21.74 -1.64 14.22
C GLN A 73 -23.05 -1.29 13.50
N MET A 74 -23.89 -0.41 14.07
CA MET A 74 -25.13 0.02 13.42
C MET A 74 -24.91 0.85 12.16
N VAL A 75 -23.76 1.53 12.04
CA VAL A 75 -23.36 2.28 10.85
C VAL A 75 -22.64 1.39 9.82
N GLY A 76 -22.48 0.08 10.12
CA GLY A 76 -21.78 -0.87 9.25
C GLY A 76 -20.26 -0.79 9.35
N ILE A 77 -19.72 -0.11 10.36
CA ILE A 77 -18.27 -0.01 10.57
C ILE A 77 -17.84 -1.11 11.54
N GLU A 78 -17.19 -2.12 10.99
CA GLU A 78 -16.60 -3.23 11.76
C GLU A 78 -15.09 -3.06 11.94
N ARG A 79 -14.50 -3.77 12.91
CA ARG A 79 -13.04 -3.82 13.08
C ARG A 79 -12.47 -4.58 11.89
N ARG A 80 -11.41 -4.05 11.27
CA ARG A 80 -10.73 -4.78 10.19
C ARG A 80 -10.16 -6.09 10.77
N PRO A 81 -10.39 -7.24 10.11
CA PRO A 81 -9.83 -8.51 10.55
C PRO A 81 -8.31 -8.49 10.45
N ALA A 82 -7.65 -9.45 11.11
CA ALA A 82 -6.23 -9.67 10.91
C ALA A 82 -5.94 -9.90 9.42
N SER A 83 -4.90 -9.26 8.89
CA SER A 83 -4.45 -9.46 7.51
C SER A 83 -3.29 -10.43 7.47
N ALA A 84 -3.28 -11.28 6.44
CA ALA A 84 -2.17 -12.17 6.19
C ALA A 84 -1.00 -11.45 5.54
N SER A 85 0.21 -11.75 6.03
CA SER A 85 1.42 -11.33 5.34
C SER A 85 1.51 -11.98 3.96
N ARG A 86 2.07 -11.25 3.02
CA ARG A 86 2.36 -11.71 1.66
C ARG A 86 3.85 -11.61 1.41
N THR A 87 4.38 -12.57 0.67
CA THR A 87 5.77 -12.59 0.23
C THR A 87 5.86 -13.31 -1.10
N GLU A 88 6.96 -13.11 -1.79
CA GLU A 88 7.36 -13.97 -2.89
C GLU A 88 8.09 -15.20 -2.33
N ILE A 89 7.94 -16.35 -2.98
CA ILE A 89 8.73 -17.57 -2.72
C ILE A 89 9.42 -17.98 -4.01
N SER A 90 10.74 -18.04 -3.98
CA SER A 90 11.61 -18.53 -5.04
C SER A 90 11.93 -20.00 -4.85
N PHE A 91 11.78 -20.80 -5.90
CA PHE A 91 12.09 -22.22 -5.90
C PHE A 91 13.36 -22.50 -6.72
N ALA A 92 14.30 -23.23 -6.12
CA ALA A 92 15.52 -23.66 -6.80
C ALA A 92 15.31 -25.06 -7.44
N PRO A 93 15.59 -25.22 -8.74
CA PRO A 93 15.49 -26.51 -9.40
C PRO A 93 16.65 -27.43 -9.01
N ALA A 94 16.36 -28.68 -8.62
CA ALA A 94 17.37 -29.72 -8.40
C ALA A 94 17.97 -30.26 -9.71
N ARG A 95 17.29 -30.01 -10.84
CA ARG A 95 17.65 -30.51 -12.17
C ARG A 95 17.66 -29.37 -13.19
N THR A 96 18.81 -29.21 -13.86
CA THR A 96 19.00 -28.22 -14.94
C THR A 96 18.96 -28.84 -16.34
N ASP A 97 18.77 -30.16 -16.42
CA ASP A 97 18.71 -30.95 -17.65
C ASP A 97 17.28 -31.12 -18.20
N VAL A 98 16.28 -30.63 -17.46
CA VAL A 98 14.88 -30.55 -17.87
C VAL A 98 14.50 -29.09 -18.12
N PRO A 99 13.60 -28.82 -19.09
CA PRO A 99 13.20 -27.45 -19.39
C PRO A 99 12.38 -26.82 -18.26
N GLU A 100 11.52 -27.61 -17.60
CA GLU A 100 10.60 -27.13 -16.57
C GLU A 100 10.16 -28.21 -15.57
N MET A 101 9.74 -27.77 -14.39
CA MET A 101 9.10 -28.52 -13.31
C MET A 101 7.85 -27.77 -12.86
N PHE A 102 6.96 -28.43 -12.11
CA PHE A 102 5.67 -27.87 -11.74
C PHE A 102 5.51 -27.79 -10.22
N VAL A 103 5.13 -26.61 -9.75
CA VAL A 103 4.72 -26.34 -8.38
C VAL A 103 3.22 -26.02 -8.39
N PRO A 104 2.37 -26.85 -7.78
CA PRO A 104 0.94 -26.60 -7.75
C PRO A 104 0.60 -25.38 -6.88
N GLN A 105 -0.54 -24.76 -7.17
CA GLN A 105 -1.19 -23.84 -6.22
C GLN A 105 -1.48 -24.58 -4.91
N GLY A 106 -1.36 -23.88 -3.78
CA GLY A 106 -1.57 -24.48 -2.47
C GLY A 106 -0.35 -25.20 -1.91
N THR A 107 0.83 -25.04 -2.53
CA THR A 107 2.09 -25.59 -2.01
C THR A 107 2.47 -24.87 -0.74
N GLN A 108 2.79 -25.63 0.31
CA GLN A 108 3.11 -25.09 1.62
C GLN A 108 4.62 -25.06 1.88
N VAL A 109 5.13 -23.90 2.29
CA VAL A 109 6.50 -23.69 2.76
C VAL A 109 6.45 -22.99 4.11
N ALA A 110 7.18 -23.51 5.09
CA ALA A 110 7.19 -23.00 6.44
C ALA A 110 8.49 -22.27 6.77
N ALA A 111 8.39 -21.32 7.68
CA ALA A 111 9.54 -20.88 8.46
C ALA A 111 9.80 -21.85 9.64
N PRO A 112 11.03 -21.92 10.14
CA PRO A 112 11.37 -22.72 11.31
C PRO A 112 10.40 -22.46 12.47
N ALA A 113 9.93 -23.52 13.11
CA ALA A 113 8.95 -23.42 14.18
C ALA A 113 9.47 -22.62 15.38
N ASP A 114 8.62 -21.73 15.90
CA ASP A 114 8.84 -21.05 17.18
C ASP A 114 8.11 -21.77 18.33
N ALA A 115 8.04 -21.13 19.51
CA ALA A 115 7.37 -21.69 20.69
C ALA A 115 5.85 -21.90 20.53
N VAL A 116 5.22 -21.30 19.52
CA VAL A 116 3.78 -21.37 19.24
C VAL A 116 3.49 -22.32 18.07
N GLY A 117 4.42 -22.49 17.14
CA GLY A 117 4.35 -23.45 16.04
C GLY A 117 4.98 -22.95 14.74
N PRO A 118 4.98 -23.76 13.67
CA PRO A 118 5.48 -23.34 12.36
C PRO A 118 4.59 -22.25 11.76
N ILE A 119 5.22 -21.29 11.08
CA ILE A 119 4.52 -20.26 10.31
C ILE A 119 4.51 -20.72 8.86
N VAL A 120 3.34 -21.13 8.37
CA VAL A 120 3.16 -21.67 7.03
C VAL A 120 2.75 -20.56 6.06
N PHE A 121 3.37 -20.59 4.88
CA PHE A 121 3.00 -19.84 3.71
C PHE A 121 2.51 -20.80 2.63
N GLU A 122 1.44 -20.41 1.95
CA GLU A 122 0.83 -21.19 0.88
C GLU A 122 0.90 -20.43 -0.44
N THR A 123 1.31 -21.11 -1.52
CA THR A 123 1.40 -20.50 -2.86
C THR A 123 0.01 -20.16 -3.39
N ILE A 124 -0.15 -18.90 -3.82
CA ILE A 124 -1.45 -18.38 -4.26
C ILE A 124 -1.79 -18.85 -5.67
N ARG A 125 -0.78 -19.14 -6.48
CA ARG A 125 -0.90 -19.56 -7.89
C ARG A 125 0.03 -20.74 -8.17
N PRO A 126 -0.25 -21.52 -9.22
CA PRO A 126 0.71 -22.52 -9.68
C PRO A 126 1.93 -21.82 -10.34
N LEU A 127 3.08 -22.48 -10.30
CA LEU A 127 4.32 -21.98 -10.90
C LEU A 127 4.98 -23.09 -11.74
N THR A 128 5.42 -22.71 -12.93
CA THR A 128 6.33 -23.51 -13.75
C THR A 128 7.77 -23.09 -13.43
N VAL A 129 8.50 -23.95 -12.73
CA VAL A 129 9.90 -23.72 -12.34
C VAL A 129 10.79 -24.10 -13.53
N LEU A 130 11.52 -23.13 -14.06
CA LEU A 130 12.47 -23.31 -15.14
C LEU A 130 13.71 -24.05 -14.64
N GLY A 131 14.19 -25.03 -15.41
CA GLY A 131 15.52 -25.61 -15.19
C GLY A 131 16.65 -24.69 -15.67
N ALA A 132 16.32 -23.63 -16.40
CA ALA A 132 17.26 -22.57 -16.80
C ALA A 132 17.46 -21.57 -15.65
N THR A 133 18.69 -21.10 -15.45
CA THR A 133 19.02 -20.05 -14.49
C THR A 133 19.20 -18.70 -15.19
N LEU A 134 18.78 -17.61 -14.55
CA LEU A 134 19.03 -16.26 -15.04
C LEU A 134 20.50 -15.90 -14.77
N ALA A 135 21.35 -16.01 -15.79
CA ALA A 135 22.80 -15.88 -15.66
C ALA A 135 23.30 -14.46 -15.97
N ALA A 136 22.56 -13.69 -16.78
CA ALA A 136 22.94 -12.33 -17.11
C ALA A 136 21.72 -11.42 -17.26
N VAL A 137 21.84 -10.19 -16.75
CA VAL A 137 20.91 -9.09 -17.00
C VAL A 137 21.71 -7.94 -17.61
N GLN A 138 21.28 -7.46 -18.77
CA GLN A 138 21.88 -6.30 -19.43
C GLN A 138 20.82 -5.27 -19.77
N ALA A 139 21.16 -3.99 -19.66
CA ALA A 139 20.36 -2.89 -20.19
C ALA A 139 21.00 -2.40 -21.50
N TYR A 140 20.16 -2.04 -22.47
CA TYR A 140 20.54 -1.38 -23.71
C TYR A 140 19.84 -0.02 -23.76
N ASP A 141 20.59 1.07 -23.81
CA ASP A 141 20.07 2.44 -23.73
C ASP A 141 19.77 3.09 -25.10
N GLY A 142 19.94 2.32 -26.18
CA GLY A 142 19.86 2.78 -27.57
C GLY A 142 21.22 3.03 -28.24
N PHE A 143 22.32 3.09 -27.48
CA PHE A 143 23.68 3.27 -28.00
C PHE A 143 24.64 2.19 -27.54
N GLY A 144 24.57 1.81 -26.26
CA GLY A 144 25.47 0.87 -25.62
C GLY A 144 24.76 -0.13 -24.72
N HIS A 145 25.48 -1.19 -24.39
CA HIS A 145 25.05 -2.17 -23.40
C HIS A 145 25.69 -1.82 -22.05
N SER A 146 25.01 -2.21 -20.97
CA SER A 146 25.57 -2.24 -19.62
C SER A 146 25.15 -3.55 -18.94
N VAL A 147 26.10 -4.22 -18.29
CA VAL A 147 25.83 -5.44 -17.54
C VAL A 147 25.37 -5.07 -16.13
N GLU A 148 24.13 -5.41 -15.80
CA GLU A 148 23.48 -5.07 -14.53
C GLU A 148 23.27 -6.30 -13.62
N THR A 149 23.77 -7.47 -14.02
CA THR A 149 23.59 -8.76 -13.31
C THR A 149 23.89 -8.68 -11.81
N THR A 150 24.99 -8.05 -11.42
CA THR A 150 25.38 -7.93 -10.00
C THR A 150 24.41 -7.06 -9.22
N LYS A 151 23.94 -5.95 -9.80
CA LYS A 151 22.95 -5.08 -9.17
C LYS A 151 21.62 -5.79 -9.02
N ALA A 152 21.16 -6.47 -10.07
CA ALA A 152 19.92 -7.24 -10.07
C ALA A 152 19.88 -8.39 -9.05
N ALA A 153 21.05 -8.87 -8.60
CA ALA A 153 21.19 -9.94 -7.61
C ALA A 153 21.50 -9.44 -6.19
N THR A 154 21.78 -8.14 -6.02
CA THR A 154 22.19 -7.58 -4.72
C THR A 154 21.07 -6.68 -4.19
N GLY A 155 20.40 -7.12 -3.12
CA GLY A 155 19.31 -6.34 -2.51
C GLY A 155 19.74 -4.94 -2.10
N GLY A 156 18.91 -3.94 -2.40
CA GLY A 156 19.19 -2.53 -2.14
C GLY A 156 20.06 -1.84 -3.20
N GLN A 157 20.45 -2.56 -4.26
CA GLN A 157 20.97 -1.96 -5.48
C GLN A 157 19.90 -1.99 -6.56
N TRP A 158 19.90 -0.96 -7.40
CA TRP A 158 18.93 -0.85 -8.47
C TRP A 158 19.58 -0.44 -9.79
N PHE A 159 18.87 -0.69 -10.89
CA PHE A 159 19.31 -0.35 -12.23
C PHE A 159 18.15 0.11 -13.11
N TYR A 160 18.49 0.83 -14.18
CA TYR A 160 17.53 1.26 -15.19
C TYR A 160 17.44 0.20 -16.31
N PRO A 161 16.31 -0.53 -16.47
CA PRO A 161 16.18 -1.59 -17.46
C PRO A 161 16.26 -1.08 -18.91
N PHE A 162 15.97 0.20 -19.13
CA PHE A 162 16.00 0.87 -20.43
C PHE A 162 17.02 2.02 -20.50
N GLY A 163 17.98 2.05 -19.56
CA GLY A 163 18.87 3.19 -19.34
C GLY A 163 18.16 4.39 -18.69
N ALA A 164 18.94 5.39 -18.25
CA ALA A 164 18.45 6.49 -17.43
C ALA A 164 17.34 7.35 -18.08
N ASN A 165 17.27 7.35 -19.41
CA ASN A 165 16.30 8.15 -20.18
C ASN A 165 15.20 7.33 -20.85
N ALA A 166 15.23 5.99 -20.72
CA ALA A 166 14.27 5.07 -21.33
C ALA A 166 13.91 5.44 -22.79
N ARG A 167 14.90 5.50 -23.69
CA ARG A 167 14.69 5.99 -25.08
C ARG A 167 13.93 4.98 -25.94
N ASP A 168 13.44 5.45 -27.08
CA ASP A 168 12.86 4.56 -28.10
C ASP A 168 13.87 3.48 -28.53
N GLY A 169 13.43 2.23 -28.57
CA GLY A 169 14.27 1.08 -28.89
C GLY A 169 15.21 0.60 -27.78
N ALA A 170 15.26 1.27 -26.63
CA ALA A 170 15.97 0.77 -25.45
C ALA A 170 15.41 -0.59 -25.02
N ALA A 171 16.26 -1.46 -24.47
CA ALA A 171 15.84 -2.82 -24.17
C ALA A 171 16.50 -3.41 -22.92
N LEU A 172 15.70 -4.12 -22.13
CA LEU A 172 16.16 -5.01 -21.08
C LEU A 172 16.44 -6.38 -21.71
N MET A 173 17.62 -6.94 -21.47
CA MET A 173 18.05 -8.22 -22.02
C MET A 173 18.33 -9.22 -20.90
N LEU A 174 17.66 -10.37 -20.94
CA LEU A 174 17.74 -11.45 -19.97
C LEU A 174 18.41 -12.66 -20.62
N GLY A 175 19.56 -13.04 -20.10
CA GLY A 175 20.37 -14.16 -20.55
C GLY A 175 20.22 -15.37 -19.63
N PHE A 176 19.70 -16.47 -20.17
CA PHE A 176 19.44 -17.70 -19.46
C PHE A 176 20.50 -18.77 -19.77
N ALA A 177 21.06 -19.38 -18.72
CA ALA A 177 21.92 -20.54 -18.84
C ALA A 177 21.09 -21.82 -18.62
N SER A 178 21.20 -22.78 -19.54
CA SER A 178 20.52 -24.07 -19.42
C SER A 178 21.28 -25.17 -20.18
N GLN A 179 21.18 -26.41 -19.70
CA GLN A 179 21.67 -27.59 -20.42
C GLN A 179 20.64 -28.13 -21.42
N ALA A 180 19.37 -27.76 -21.25
CA ALA A 180 18.27 -28.10 -22.14
C ALA A 180 17.85 -26.89 -22.99
N ASN A 181 16.93 -27.11 -23.94
CA ASN A 181 16.24 -25.99 -24.58
C ASN A 181 15.39 -25.23 -23.55
N LEU A 182 15.15 -23.94 -23.81
CA LEU A 182 14.15 -23.20 -23.03
C LEU A 182 12.77 -23.85 -23.13
N THR A 183 11.92 -23.61 -22.12
CA THR A 183 10.54 -24.11 -22.13
C THR A 183 9.73 -23.53 -23.30
N ALA A 184 8.80 -24.33 -23.83
CA ALA A 184 7.73 -23.88 -24.73
C ALA A 184 6.42 -23.53 -23.97
N GLY A 185 6.39 -23.81 -22.66
CA GLY A 185 5.32 -23.52 -21.72
C GLY A 185 5.34 -22.06 -21.27
N THR A 186 5.14 -21.82 -19.98
CA THR A 186 5.07 -20.48 -19.39
C THR A 186 6.37 -20.10 -18.69
N ILE A 187 6.85 -18.88 -18.94
CA ILE A 187 7.96 -18.25 -18.23
C ILE A 187 7.33 -17.16 -17.36
N ASP A 188 7.53 -17.23 -16.05
CA ASP A 188 7.10 -16.19 -15.11
C ASP A 188 8.31 -15.39 -14.60
N LEU A 189 8.24 -14.08 -14.77
CA LEU A 189 9.25 -13.13 -14.30
C LEU A 189 8.65 -12.27 -13.19
N THR A 190 9.22 -12.36 -11.99
CA THR A 190 8.85 -11.49 -10.87
C THR A 190 9.70 -10.25 -10.90
N VAL A 191 9.07 -9.08 -10.89
CA VAL A 191 9.75 -7.79 -10.96
C VAL A 191 9.48 -7.00 -9.69
N ARG A 192 10.56 -6.51 -9.08
CA ARG A 192 10.51 -5.60 -7.95
C ARG A 192 11.09 -4.24 -8.34
N MET A 193 10.31 -3.20 -8.11
CA MET A 193 10.68 -1.80 -8.31
C MET A 193 11.49 -1.30 -7.12
N ALA A 194 12.43 -0.41 -7.37
CA ALA A 194 13.34 0.13 -6.35
C ALA A 194 12.77 1.33 -5.58
N ASP A 195 11.44 1.53 -5.54
CA ASP A 195 10.89 2.83 -5.17
C ASP A 195 10.72 3.04 -3.65
N ASP A 196 11.37 4.09 -3.15
CA ASP A 196 11.35 4.52 -1.75
C ASP A 196 10.12 5.40 -1.39
N ARG A 197 9.26 5.72 -2.37
CA ARG A 197 8.15 6.67 -2.18
C ARG A 197 6.84 6.08 -2.64
N GLN A 198 6.14 5.44 -1.72
CA GLN A 198 4.77 5.02 -1.96
C GLN A 198 3.82 6.20 -1.76
N PRO A 199 2.91 6.49 -2.70
CA PRO A 199 1.82 7.43 -2.44
C PRO A 199 1.03 6.94 -1.21
N PRO A 200 0.35 7.84 -0.48
CA PRO A 200 -0.43 7.46 0.69
C PRO A 200 -1.39 6.33 0.32
N ALA A 201 -1.42 5.28 1.16
CA ALA A 201 -2.24 4.11 0.92
C ALA A 201 -3.68 4.54 0.67
N PRO A 202 -4.32 4.05 -0.41
CA PRO A 202 -5.68 4.48 -0.73
C PRO A 202 -6.61 4.15 0.42
N LEU A 203 -7.46 5.11 0.81
CA LEU A 203 -8.62 4.84 1.64
C LEU A 203 -9.50 3.87 0.84
N ARG A 204 -9.43 2.58 1.20
CA ARG A 204 -10.31 1.54 0.67
C ARG A 204 -11.75 1.91 0.99
N CYS A 205 -12.42 2.49 0.02
CA CYS A 205 -13.87 2.54 -0.03
C CYS A 205 -14.35 1.22 -0.60
N GLU A 206 -15.18 0.48 0.15
CA GLU A 206 -15.91 -0.65 -0.39
C GLU A 206 -16.94 -0.12 -1.39
N GLY A 207 -16.55 -0.10 -2.65
CA GLY A 207 -17.40 0.09 -3.80
C GLY A 207 -16.93 -0.87 -4.88
N PRO A 208 -17.79 -1.30 -5.80
CA PRO A 208 -17.41 -2.23 -6.85
C PRO A 208 -16.18 -1.69 -7.58
N THR A 209 -15.07 -2.41 -7.44
CA THR A 209 -13.86 -2.26 -8.27
C THR A 209 -14.08 -2.72 -9.71
N GLU A 210 -15.34 -2.98 -10.09
CA GLU A 210 -15.75 -3.19 -11.47
C GLU A 210 -15.68 -1.87 -12.23
N GLY A 211 -14.86 -1.83 -13.28
CA GLY A 211 -14.85 -0.73 -14.23
C GLY A 211 -13.70 0.26 -14.11
N LEU A 212 -12.52 -0.16 -13.65
CA LEU A 212 -11.31 0.43 -14.24
C LEU A 212 -11.28 -0.01 -15.72
N ALA A 213 -11.86 0.82 -16.59
CA ALA A 213 -11.36 0.90 -17.96
C ALA A 213 -9.84 0.97 -17.84
N ALA A 214 -9.16 -0.06 -18.33
CA ALA A 214 -7.73 -0.27 -18.14
C ALA A 214 -7.01 1.06 -18.34
N ILE A 215 -6.50 1.63 -17.25
CA ILE A 215 -5.57 2.75 -17.31
C ILE A 215 -4.48 2.28 -18.26
N GLN A 216 -4.42 2.86 -19.45
CA GLN A 216 -3.45 2.42 -20.43
C GLN A 216 -2.07 2.72 -19.86
N PRO A 217 -1.15 1.73 -19.80
CA PRO A 217 0.19 2.00 -19.31
C PRO A 217 0.82 3.10 -20.16
N PRO A 218 1.58 4.01 -19.56
CA PRO A 218 2.15 5.14 -20.27
C PRO A 218 3.17 4.71 -21.31
N ALA A 219 3.76 3.52 -21.16
CA ALA A 219 4.70 2.93 -22.08
C ALA A 219 4.15 1.65 -22.74
N LYS A 220 4.70 1.31 -23.90
CA LYS A 220 4.40 0.05 -24.60
C LYS A 220 5.67 -0.79 -24.73
N LEU A 221 5.59 -2.02 -24.26
CA LEU A 221 6.68 -2.98 -24.24
C LEU A 221 6.44 -4.09 -25.27
N HIS A 222 7.52 -4.55 -25.89
CA HIS A 222 7.50 -5.66 -26.83
C HIS A 222 8.52 -6.72 -26.41
N TRP A 223 8.06 -7.95 -26.20
CA TRP A 223 8.90 -9.07 -25.79
C TRP A 223 9.37 -9.88 -26.99
N GLU A 224 10.65 -10.23 -27.01
CA GLU A 224 11.28 -10.93 -28.13
C GLU A 224 12.31 -11.95 -27.64
N TYR A 225 12.62 -12.95 -28.46
CA TYR A 225 13.69 -13.91 -28.22
C TYR A 225 14.67 -13.98 -29.39
N TRP A 226 15.89 -14.44 -29.15
CA TRP A 226 16.92 -14.56 -30.17
C TRP A 226 16.97 -15.97 -30.80
N ASP A 227 16.95 -16.03 -32.14
CA ASP A 227 16.94 -17.28 -32.92
C ASP A 227 18.27 -17.61 -33.66
N LEU A 228 19.35 -16.86 -33.38
CA LEU A 228 20.66 -16.77 -34.08
C LEU A 228 20.72 -15.77 -35.23
N VAL A 229 19.61 -15.43 -35.86
CA VAL A 229 19.58 -14.57 -37.05
C VAL A 229 18.98 -13.21 -36.72
N ARG A 230 17.83 -13.21 -36.03
CA ARG A 230 17.09 -12.00 -35.69
C ARG A 230 16.29 -12.17 -34.39
N TRP A 231 15.80 -11.05 -33.89
CA TRP A 231 14.84 -11.05 -32.80
C TRP A 231 13.45 -11.43 -33.33
N GLN A 232 12.81 -12.39 -32.67
CA GLN A 232 11.47 -12.89 -33.00
C GLN A 232 10.51 -12.52 -31.88
N PRO A 233 9.24 -12.21 -32.18
CA PRO A 233 8.26 -11.83 -31.17
C PRO A 233 7.95 -12.98 -30.21
N LEU A 234 7.80 -12.64 -28.93
CA LEU A 234 7.38 -13.54 -27.86
C LEU A 234 5.98 -13.15 -27.40
N THR A 235 5.13 -14.15 -27.11
CA THR A 235 3.74 -13.87 -26.69
C THR A 235 3.70 -13.47 -25.22
N LEU A 236 3.25 -12.25 -24.94
CA LEU A 236 2.91 -11.78 -23.60
C LEU A 236 1.52 -12.32 -23.22
N ILE A 237 1.46 -13.12 -22.15
CA ILE A 237 0.20 -13.65 -21.62
C ILE A 237 -0.41 -12.66 -20.64
N ARG A 238 0.40 -12.13 -19.72
CA ARG A 238 -0.05 -11.20 -18.68
C ARG A 238 1.10 -10.33 -18.19
N ASP A 239 0.80 -9.06 -17.91
CA ASP A 239 1.72 -8.09 -17.29
C ASP A 239 1.00 -7.42 -16.12
N GLU A 240 1.37 -7.77 -14.90
CA GLU A 240 0.87 -7.12 -13.68
C GLU A 240 1.63 -5.83 -13.32
N THR A 241 2.85 -5.66 -13.86
CA THR A 241 3.74 -4.52 -13.56
C THR A 241 3.27 -3.21 -14.17
N GLN A 242 2.25 -3.25 -15.04
CA GLN A 242 1.76 -2.13 -15.84
C GLN A 242 2.90 -1.46 -16.63
N SER A 243 3.68 -2.28 -17.35
CA SER A 243 4.91 -1.86 -18.02
C SER A 243 5.93 -1.26 -17.05
N PHE A 244 6.38 -2.02 -16.05
CA PHE A 244 7.40 -1.60 -15.08
C PHE A 244 7.07 -0.31 -14.30
N LEU A 245 5.79 -0.06 -13.98
CA LEU A 245 5.38 1.04 -13.09
C LEU A 245 5.22 0.61 -11.63
N ARG A 246 5.02 -0.69 -11.40
CA ARG A 246 4.83 -1.26 -10.06
C ARG A 246 5.36 -2.69 -10.01
N ASP A 247 5.51 -3.18 -8.79
CA ASP A 247 5.84 -4.59 -8.54
C ASP A 247 4.79 -5.51 -9.17
N GLY A 248 5.22 -6.68 -9.62
CA GLY A 248 4.32 -7.70 -10.12
C GLY A 248 4.98 -8.73 -11.02
N HIS A 249 4.15 -9.61 -11.57
CA HIS A 249 4.58 -10.70 -12.44
C HIS A 249 4.35 -10.39 -13.92
N ILE A 250 5.28 -10.84 -14.75
CA ILE A 250 5.17 -10.85 -16.20
C ILE A 250 5.21 -12.31 -16.66
N THR A 251 4.08 -12.77 -17.21
CA THR A 251 3.94 -14.14 -17.70
C THR A 251 4.04 -14.16 -19.22
N LEU A 252 5.00 -14.91 -19.75
CA LEU A 252 5.34 -15.02 -21.16
C LEU A 252 5.16 -16.47 -21.62
N ARG A 253 4.82 -16.67 -22.90
CA ARG A 253 4.93 -17.99 -23.52
C ARG A 253 6.37 -18.22 -23.95
N GLY A 254 6.99 -19.28 -23.47
CA GLY A 254 8.38 -19.62 -23.75
C GLY A 254 8.62 -20.00 -25.22
N PRO A 255 9.83 -19.72 -25.76
CA PRO A 255 10.17 -19.92 -27.16
C PRO A 255 10.53 -21.38 -27.52
N GLY A 256 10.64 -22.28 -26.53
CA GLY A 256 10.98 -23.67 -26.77
C GLY A 256 12.34 -23.85 -27.45
N ALA A 257 12.39 -24.84 -28.34
CA ALA A 257 13.56 -25.12 -29.17
C ALA A 257 13.80 -24.09 -30.30
N SER A 258 13.01 -23.02 -30.41
CA SER A 258 13.22 -21.96 -31.40
C SER A 258 14.28 -20.95 -30.93
N ALA A 259 14.45 -20.78 -29.63
CA ALA A 259 15.54 -19.97 -29.08
C ALA A 259 16.88 -20.71 -29.22
N ARG A 260 17.95 -19.93 -29.36
CA ARG A 260 19.29 -20.45 -29.60
C ARG A 260 20.34 -19.70 -28.79
N LEU A 261 21.38 -20.42 -28.38
CA LEU A 261 22.50 -19.87 -27.62
C LEU A 261 23.31 -18.88 -28.48
N ALA A 262 23.54 -17.68 -27.95
CA ALA A 262 24.34 -16.66 -28.62
C ALA A 262 25.12 -15.80 -27.60
N LYS A 263 26.20 -15.18 -28.08
CA LYS A 263 26.92 -14.11 -27.38
C LYS A 263 26.34 -12.79 -27.85
N LEU A 264 25.85 -11.96 -26.92
CA LEU A 264 25.12 -10.72 -27.23
C LEU A 264 25.50 -9.61 -26.23
N GLY A 265 25.66 -8.39 -26.75
CA GLY A 265 26.08 -7.23 -25.96
C GLY A 265 27.49 -7.43 -25.38
N ASP A 266 27.64 -7.08 -24.11
CA ASP A 266 28.91 -7.16 -23.38
C ASP A 266 29.12 -8.52 -22.69
N VAL A 267 28.15 -9.44 -22.82
CA VAL A 267 28.23 -10.79 -22.24
C VAL A 267 28.82 -11.76 -23.26
N VAL A 268 30.04 -12.22 -22.95
CA VAL A 268 30.84 -13.10 -23.81
C VAL A 268 30.49 -14.59 -23.68
N THR A 269 29.70 -14.96 -22.68
CA THR A 269 29.19 -16.33 -22.48
C THR A 269 27.97 -16.57 -23.36
N PRO A 270 27.89 -17.69 -24.10
CA PRO A 270 26.71 -18.00 -24.90
C PRO A 270 25.53 -18.35 -24.00
N LEU A 271 24.43 -17.59 -24.11
CA LEU A 271 23.21 -17.73 -23.32
C LEU A 271 21.98 -17.73 -24.24
N TYR A 272 20.83 -18.19 -23.73
CA TYR A 272 19.55 -17.96 -24.39
C TYR A 272 19.04 -16.56 -24.03
N TRP A 273 18.71 -15.75 -25.03
CA TRP A 273 18.35 -14.36 -24.80
C TRP A 273 16.86 -14.10 -25.02
N LEU A 274 16.23 -13.54 -24.00
CA LEU A 274 14.97 -12.83 -24.11
C LEU A 274 15.25 -11.34 -23.98
N ARG A 275 14.51 -10.49 -24.71
CA ARG A 275 14.56 -9.04 -24.50
C ARG A 275 13.17 -8.45 -24.38
N CYS A 276 13.06 -7.42 -23.55
CA CYS A 276 11.93 -6.52 -23.50
C CYS A 276 12.38 -5.20 -24.13
N ARG A 277 11.82 -4.86 -25.29
CA ARG A 277 12.13 -3.62 -26.02
C ARG A 277 11.04 -2.59 -25.75
N LEU A 278 11.47 -1.35 -25.49
CA LEU A 278 10.61 -0.20 -25.38
C LEU A 278 10.22 0.30 -26.77
N GLU A 279 8.92 0.29 -27.09
CA GLU A 279 8.36 0.77 -28.35
C GLU A 279 7.80 2.19 -28.22
N VAL A 280 7.19 2.50 -27.07
CA VAL A 280 6.68 3.85 -26.78
C VAL A 280 7.27 4.30 -25.44
N PRO A 281 8.26 5.21 -25.44
CA PRO A 281 8.96 5.66 -24.24
C PRO A 281 8.27 6.87 -23.58
N ASN A 282 7.15 6.65 -22.90
CA ASN A 282 6.37 7.76 -22.31
C ASN A 282 6.27 7.67 -20.77
N TYR A 283 7.33 7.15 -20.14
CA TYR A 283 7.51 7.23 -18.69
C TYR A 283 7.76 8.67 -18.24
N GLU A 284 7.11 9.11 -17.15
CA GLU A 284 7.43 10.38 -16.49
C GLU A 284 8.76 10.29 -15.74
N ARG A 285 9.01 9.12 -15.15
CA ARG A 285 10.26 8.75 -14.51
C ARG A 285 10.68 7.38 -15.02
N SER A 286 11.93 7.27 -15.48
CA SER A 286 12.47 6.00 -15.96
C SER A 286 12.37 4.93 -14.86
N PRO A 287 11.86 3.73 -15.18
CA PRO A 287 11.66 2.70 -14.18
C PRO A 287 13.00 2.26 -13.57
N ARG A 288 13.00 1.95 -12.27
CA ARG A 288 14.17 1.41 -11.56
C ARG A 288 13.80 0.06 -10.98
N LEU A 289 14.58 -0.95 -11.32
CA LEU A 289 14.37 -2.30 -10.83
C LEU A 289 15.37 -2.58 -9.72
N ASP A 290 14.86 -3.02 -8.57
CA ASP A 290 15.64 -3.59 -7.47
C ASP A 290 16.02 -5.04 -7.84
N ALA A 291 15.05 -5.79 -8.37
CA ALA A 291 15.28 -7.17 -8.76
C ALA A 291 14.40 -7.64 -9.92
N ILE A 292 14.92 -8.62 -10.65
CA ILE A 292 14.15 -9.45 -11.59
C ILE A 292 14.46 -10.90 -11.25
N LEU A 293 13.45 -11.63 -10.80
CA LEU A 293 13.57 -13.01 -10.35
C LEU A 293 12.81 -13.94 -11.29
N ILE A 294 13.27 -15.19 -11.32
CA ILE A 294 12.63 -16.30 -12.01
C ILE A 294 12.21 -17.33 -10.97
N ASN A 295 11.38 -18.29 -11.35
CA ASN A 295 10.95 -19.38 -10.48
C ASN A 295 10.38 -18.88 -9.14
N THR A 296 9.71 -17.73 -9.19
CA THR A 296 9.24 -17.01 -8.00
C THR A 296 7.74 -16.80 -8.14
N VAL A 297 7.00 -17.05 -7.06
CA VAL A 297 5.53 -17.04 -7.06
C VAL A 297 5.03 -16.39 -5.77
N PRO A 298 3.89 -15.67 -5.81
CA PRO A 298 3.37 -15.03 -4.63
C PRO A 298 2.80 -16.08 -3.68
N ALA A 299 3.12 -15.92 -2.41
CA ALA A 299 2.64 -16.73 -1.32
C ALA A 299 2.02 -15.86 -0.22
N MET A 300 1.05 -16.44 0.48
CA MET A 300 0.38 -15.79 1.59
C MET A 300 0.59 -16.58 2.86
N GLN A 301 0.74 -15.89 3.99
CA GLN A 301 0.78 -16.51 5.31
C GLN A 301 -0.63 -16.97 5.69
N ALA A 302 -1.01 -18.10 5.13
CA ALA A 302 -2.29 -18.74 5.31
C ALA A 302 -2.14 -20.24 5.12
N ALA A 303 -3.06 -20.99 5.72
CA ALA A 303 -3.28 -22.39 5.41
C ALA A 303 -4.72 -22.57 4.95
N THR A 304 -4.91 -23.37 3.90
CA THR A 304 -6.24 -23.77 3.46
C THR A 304 -6.76 -24.92 4.32
N SER A 305 -7.83 -24.67 5.07
CA SER A 305 -8.65 -25.72 5.69
C SER A 305 -9.67 -26.23 4.67
N ARG A 306 -9.93 -27.55 4.64
CA ARG A 306 -10.79 -28.20 3.62
C ARG A 306 -11.76 -29.19 4.25
N ASP A 307 -12.97 -29.22 3.70
CA ASP A 307 -14.04 -30.16 4.02
C ASP A 307 -14.28 -30.33 5.53
N GLU A 308 -14.30 -29.22 6.26
CA GLU A 308 -14.62 -29.21 7.68
C GLU A 308 -16.12 -29.38 7.90
N ILE A 309 -16.48 -30.40 8.69
CA ILE A 309 -17.83 -30.57 9.21
C ILE A 309 -18.02 -29.55 10.35
N VAL A 310 -18.77 -28.49 10.08
CA VAL A 310 -19.00 -27.41 11.06
C VAL A 310 -20.08 -27.83 12.06
N GLY A 311 -21.12 -28.52 11.60
CA GLY A 311 -22.21 -28.94 12.47
C GLY A 311 -23.44 -29.48 11.74
N ALA A 312 -24.51 -29.66 12.50
CA ALA A 312 -25.82 -30.07 12.01
C ALA A 312 -26.87 -29.03 12.42
N SER A 313 -27.68 -28.57 11.48
CA SER A 313 -28.81 -27.70 11.79
C SER A 313 -29.88 -28.46 12.58
N ASP A 314 -30.44 -27.82 13.60
CA ASP A 314 -31.62 -28.31 14.34
C ASP A 314 -32.92 -27.64 13.90
N GLY A 315 -32.87 -26.77 12.88
CA GLY A 315 -34.01 -26.06 12.31
C GLY A 315 -34.53 -24.90 13.16
N ARG A 316 -33.82 -24.47 14.21
CA ARG A 316 -34.17 -23.29 15.00
C ARG A 316 -33.66 -21.99 14.37
N PRO A 317 -34.29 -20.83 14.65
CA PRO A 317 -33.79 -19.53 14.21
C PRO A 317 -32.48 -19.16 14.91
N ASP A 318 -31.70 -18.26 14.27
CA ASP A 318 -30.49 -17.63 14.82
C ASP A 318 -29.41 -18.64 15.29
N GLN A 319 -29.35 -19.80 14.63
CA GLN A 319 -28.34 -20.81 14.93
C GLN A 319 -26.94 -20.28 14.64
N THR A 320 -26.01 -20.58 15.56
CA THR A 320 -24.60 -20.20 15.44
C THR A 320 -23.71 -21.42 15.49
N PHE A 321 -22.74 -21.48 14.58
CA PHE A 321 -21.72 -22.52 14.53
C PHE A 321 -20.32 -21.89 14.52
N ALA A 322 -19.32 -22.62 14.99
CA ALA A 322 -17.94 -22.13 15.06
C ALA A 322 -17.02 -23.02 14.22
N LEU A 323 -16.18 -22.40 13.41
CA LEU A 323 -15.10 -23.05 12.69
C LEU A 323 -13.97 -23.44 13.65
N GLN A 324 -13.27 -24.53 13.33
CA GLN A 324 -12.14 -25.02 14.10
C GLN A 324 -10.94 -24.06 14.03
N ASP A 325 -10.57 -23.64 12.82
CA ASP A 325 -9.42 -22.76 12.62
C ASP A 325 -9.85 -21.30 12.51
N ARG A 326 -9.11 -20.42 13.18
CA ARG A 326 -9.41 -18.98 13.28
C ARG A 326 -8.14 -18.15 13.45
N PRO A 327 -8.13 -16.89 12.97
CA PRO A 327 -9.22 -16.20 12.27
C PRO A 327 -9.34 -16.62 10.80
N VAL A 328 -10.52 -16.40 10.21
CA VAL A 328 -10.81 -16.63 8.78
C VAL A 328 -10.34 -15.44 7.95
N LEU A 329 -9.56 -15.72 6.91
CA LEU A 329 -9.05 -14.72 5.97
C LEU A 329 -10.01 -14.57 4.78
N PRO A 330 -10.07 -13.37 4.16
CA PRO A 330 -10.80 -13.19 2.90
C PRO A 330 -10.20 -14.07 1.79
N ALA A 331 -11.05 -14.45 0.84
CA ALA A 331 -10.63 -15.17 -0.36
C ALA A 331 -9.64 -14.32 -1.16
N VAL A 332 -8.64 -14.96 -1.78
CA VAL A 332 -7.59 -14.26 -2.53
C VAL A 332 -8.08 -13.85 -3.92
N GLU A 333 -8.95 -14.65 -4.52
CA GLU A 333 -9.55 -14.40 -5.83
C GLU A 333 -11.07 -14.53 -5.72
N GLU A 334 -11.79 -13.75 -6.52
CA GLU A 334 -13.25 -13.82 -6.59
C GLU A 334 -13.66 -15.13 -7.27
N GLU A 335 -14.27 -16.04 -6.50
CA GLU A 335 -14.81 -17.28 -7.02
C GLU A 335 -16.35 -17.18 -7.10
N TRP A 336 -16.88 -17.39 -8.31
CA TRP A 336 -18.33 -17.46 -8.53
C TRP A 336 -18.75 -18.90 -8.76
N VAL A 337 -19.50 -19.46 -7.80
CA VAL A 337 -19.98 -20.83 -7.85
C VAL A 337 -21.50 -20.88 -8.04
N ASP A 338 -21.99 -22.01 -8.53
CA ASP A 338 -23.42 -22.28 -8.52
C ASP A 338 -23.87 -22.60 -7.09
N GLY A 339 -24.80 -21.80 -6.57
CA GLY A 339 -25.41 -21.96 -5.26
C GLY A 339 -26.76 -22.64 -5.32
N ALA A 340 -27.49 -22.58 -4.20
CA ALA A 340 -28.83 -23.14 -4.11
C ALA A 340 -29.76 -22.60 -5.22
N TYR A 341 -30.53 -23.51 -5.82
CA TYR A 341 -31.54 -23.20 -6.85
C TYR A 341 -30.99 -22.51 -8.12
N GLY A 342 -29.70 -22.69 -8.43
CA GLY A 342 -29.08 -22.15 -9.65
C GLY A 342 -28.75 -20.65 -9.59
N ARG A 343 -28.77 -20.04 -8.41
CA ARG A 343 -28.23 -18.67 -8.21
C ARG A 343 -26.71 -18.72 -8.19
N ARG A 344 -26.04 -17.77 -8.83
CA ARG A 344 -24.59 -17.62 -8.70
C ARG A 344 -24.24 -16.95 -7.38
N VAL A 345 -23.33 -17.55 -6.63
CA VAL A 345 -22.87 -17.07 -5.32
C VAL A 345 -21.40 -16.69 -5.43
N LEU A 346 -21.07 -15.50 -4.91
CA LEU A 346 -19.69 -15.04 -4.77
C LEU A 346 -19.12 -15.52 -3.44
N ILE A 347 -17.98 -16.22 -3.49
CA ILE A 347 -17.24 -16.62 -2.30
C ILE A 347 -16.38 -15.46 -1.83
N LYS A 348 -16.77 -14.83 -0.71
CA LYS A 348 -16.00 -13.72 -0.11
C LYS A 348 -14.85 -14.22 0.77
N SER A 349 -15.05 -15.28 1.55
CA SER A 349 -14.02 -15.80 2.45
C SER A 349 -14.13 -17.31 2.74
N LEU A 350 -15.36 -17.80 2.86
CA LEU A 350 -15.67 -19.19 3.15
C LEU A 350 -16.60 -19.74 2.07
N ARG A 351 -16.30 -20.93 1.55
CA ARG A 351 -17.28 -21.70 0.77
C ARG A 351 -18.07 -22.61 1.69
N LEU A 352 -19.26 -22.16 2.10
CA LEU A 352 -20.16 -22.92 2.96
C LEU A 352 -21.22 -23.65 2.14
N GLU A 353 -21.24 -24.97 2.26
CA GLU A 353 -22.24 -25.83 1.62
C GLU A 353 -23.10 -26.52 2.66
N ILE A 354 -24.41 -26.58 2.39
CA ILE A 354 -25.38 -27.22 3.28
C ILE A 354 -26.20 -28.23 2.49
N ASP A 355 -26.33 -29.43 3.03
CA ASP A 355 -27.23 -30.46 2.50
C ASP A 355 -28.57 -30.41 3.25
N GLU A 356 -29.64 -30.24 2.48
CA GLU A 356 -31.01 -30.21 3.00
C GLU A 356 -31.85 -31.37 2.45
N GLY A 357 -31.20 -32.43 1.97
CA GLY A 357 -31.83 -33.63 1.41
C GLY A 357 -31.94 -33.66 -0.11
N GLN A 358 -31.43 -32.62 -0.79
CA GLN A 358 -31.32 -32.55 -2.27
C GLN A 358 -29.85 -32.49 -2.74
N GLY A 359 -28.91 -32.70 -1.83
CA GLY A 359 -27.49 -32.53 -2.07
C GLY A 359 -26.97 -31.19 -1.51
N PHE A 360 -25.65 -31.07 -1.50
CA PHE A 360 -24.97 -29.87 -1.00
C PHE A 360 -25.20 -28.68 -1.93
N ALA A 361 -25.64 -27.58 -1.35
CA ALA A 361 -25.80 -26.31 -2.03
C ALA A 361 -25.00 -25.21 -1.33
N THR A 362 -24.35 -24.35 -2.11
CA THR A 362 -23.59 -23.22 -1.57
C THR A 362 -24.52 -22.10 -1.11
N TRP A 363 -24.28 -21.60 0.10
CA TRP A 363 -24.96 -20.43 0.68
C TRP A 363 -24.12 -19.17 0.51
N GLN A 364 -24.74 -17.99 0.51
CA GLN A 364 -24.04 -16.72 0.28
C GLN A 364 -23.68 -16.00 1.57
N GLU A 365 -22.40 -15.62 1.69
CA GLU A 365 -21.92 -14.72 2.74
C GLU A 365 -22.44 -13.30 2.50
N VAL A 366 -23.18 -12.76 3.48
CA VAL A 366 -23.63 -11.37 3.51
C VAL A 366 -23.07 -10.67 4.74
N ASP A 367 -22.94 -9.35 4.67
CA ASP A 367 -22.41 -8.56 5.78
C ASP A 367 -23.47 -8.42 6.90
N ASP A 368 -24.75 -8.35 6.51
CA ASP A 368 -25.90 -8.41 7.41
C ASP A 368 -27.14 -8.99 6.71
N PHE A 369 -28.21 -9.23 7.48
CA PHE A 369 -29.47 -9.76 6.94
C PHE A 369 -30.51 -8.69 6.55
N TYR A 370 -30.23 -7.38 6.64
CA TYR A 370 -31.22 -6.33 6.36
C TYR A 370 -31.71 -6.37 4.91
N GLY A 371 -30.84 -6.76 3.98
CA GLY A 371 -31.19 -6.96 2.56
C GLY A 371 -31.70 -8.36 2.21
N SER A 372 -31.80 -9.28 3.17
CA SER A 372 -32.09 -10.70 2.93
C SER A 372 -33.56 -11.03 3.19
N GLY A 373 -34.22 -11.68 2.24
CA GLY A 373 -35.58 -12.19 2.37
C GLY A 373 -35.67 -13.51 3.15
N PRO A 374 -36.89 -13.97 3.50
CA PRO A 374 -37.13 -15.22 4.24
C PRO A 374 -36.55 -16.49 3.63
N ASP A 375 -36.50 -16.55 2.29
CA ASP A 375 -36.06 -17.74 1.54
C ASP A 375 -34.61 -17.64 1.05
N ASP A 376 -33.93 -16.53 1.33
CA ASP A 376 -32.57 -16.32 0.84
C ASP A 376 -31.57 -17.15 1.65
N PRO A 377 -30.77 -18.02 0.98
CA PRO A 377 -29.81 -18.91 1.63
C PRO A 377 -28.53 -18.13 1.99
N HIS A 378 -28.67 -17.21 2.93
CA HIS A 378 -27.61 -16.30 3.37
C HIS A 378 -27.10 -16.65 4.77
N TYR A 379 -25.83 -16.37 5.03
CA TYR A 379 -25.23 -16.44 6.36
C TYR A 379 -24.32 -15.23 6.60
N VAL A 380 -24.11 -14.90 7.87
CA VAL A 380 -23.14 -13.89 8.29
C VAL A 380 -21.96 -14.60 8.95
N LEU A 381 -20.74 -14.22 8.60
CA LEU A 381 -19.53 -14.78 9.18
C LEU A 381 -18.77 -13.73 10.00
N ASN A 382 -18.65 -13.97 11.29
CA ASN A 382 -17.67 -13.28 12.11
C ASN A 382 -16.30 -13.96 11.90
N ARG A 383 -15.50 -13.38 11.00
CA ARG A 383 -14.20 -13.92 10.60
C ARG A 383 -13.20 -14.10 11.75
N ASN A 384 -13.24 -13.21 12.75
CA ASN A 384 -12.29 -13.27 13.87
C ASN A 384 -12.60 -14.42 14.82
N LEU A 385 -13.88 -14.63 15.12
CA LEU A 385 -14.33 -15.73 15.97
C LEU A 385 -14.47 -17.06 15.19
N GLY A 386 -14.51 -16.99 13.87
CA GLY A 386 -14.92 -18.11 13.00
C GLY A 386 -16.40 -18.47 13.21
N ALA A 387 -17.23 -17.53 13.64
CA ALA A 387 -18.62 -17.80 14.00
C ALA A 387 -19.56 -17.53 12.82
N ILE A 388 -20.31 -18.55 12.40
CA ILE A 388 -21.30 -18.50 11.34
C ILE A 388 -22.66 -18.34 11.99
N LEU A 389 -23.38 -17.27 11.63
CA LEU A 389 -24.75 -17.00 12.04
C LEU A 389 -25.69 -17.24 10.87
N PHE A 390 -26.77 -17.98 11.13
CA PHE A 390 -27.87 -18.20 10.19
C PHE A 390 -29.06 -17.30 10.50
N GLY A 391 -29.92 -17.12 9.48
CA GLY A 391 -31.14 -16.33 9.59
C GLY A 391 -32.18 -16.92 10.53
N ASN A 392 -33.27 -16.17 10.70
CA ASN A 392 -34.40 -16.52 11.55
C ASN A 392 -35.69 -16.84 10.78
N GLY A 393 -35.62 -16.93 9.44
CA GLY A 393 -36.76 -17.20 8.58
C GLY A 393 -37.63 -15.97 8.28
N VAL A 394 -37.30 -14.81 8.85
CA VAL A 394 -37.82 -13.49 8.42
C VAL A 394 -36.72 -12.75 7.67
N HIS A 395 -35.52 -12.73 8.26
CA HIS A 395 -34.30 -12.19 7.71
C HIS A 395 -33.35 -13.35 7.43
N ALA A 396 -33.19 -13.70 6.15
CA ALA A 396 -32.52 -14.92 5.67
C ALA A 396 -33.17 -16.23 6.14
N ARG A 397 -32.92 -17.29 5.37
CA ARG A 397 -33.50 -18.62 5.58
C ARG A 397 -32.85 -19.36 6.74
N ILE A 398 -33.64 -20.18 7.44
CA ILE A 398 -33.14 -21.15 8.43
C ILE A 398 -32.70 -22.43 7.69
N PRO A 399 -31.48 -22.94 7.89
CA PRO A 399 -31.07 -24.21 7.31
C PRO A 399 -31.96 -25.35 7.81
N LEU A 400 -32.42 -26.22 6.92
CA LEU A 400 -33.26 -27.36 7.32
C LEU A 400 -32.49 -28.34 8.21
N ALA A 401 -33.20 -28.90 9.20
CA ALA A 401 -32.68 -30.00 9.99
C ALA A 401 -32.61 -31.25 9.12
N PHE A 402 -31.39 -31.65 8.76
CA PHE A 402 -31.14 -32.83 7.96
C PHE A 402 -29.96 -33.62 8.54
N ALA A 403 -30.12 -34.93 8.63
CA ALA A 403 -29.09 -35.85 9.08
C ALA A 403 -28.61 -36.68 7.87
N PRO A 404 -27.42 -36.40 7.32
CA PRO A 404 -26.93 -37.13 6.17
C PRO A 404 -26.74 -38.62 6.48
N PRO A 405 -26.97 -39.54 5.52
CA PRO A 405 -26.87 -40.99 5.74
C PRO A 405 -25.49 -41.45 6.24
N ALA A 406 -24.43 -40.71 5.91
CA ALA A 406 -23.06 -41.01 6.30
C ALA A 406 -22.71 -40.65 7.75
N GLY A 407 -23.59 -39.90 8.45
CA GLY A 407 -23.25 -39.27 9.73
C GLY A 407 -22.22 -38.15 9.56
N GLY A 408 -22.23 -37.14 10.45
CA GLY A 408 -21.26 -36.05 10.39
C GLY A 408 -21.80 -34.69 9.94
N GLY A 409 -23.04 -34.34 10.28
CA GLY A 409 -23.56 -32.97 10.10
C GLY A 409 -23.87 -32.58 8.65
N ASN A 410 -24.82 -31.65 8.48
CA ASN A 410 -25.26 -31.22 7.16
C ASN A 410 -24.64 -29.89 6.71
N ILE A 411 -23.83 -29.25 7.55
CA ILE A 411 -23.16 -27.97 7.27
C ILE A 411 -21.66 -28.23 7.12
N ILE A 412 -21.13 -27.99 5.92
CA ILE A 412 -19.74 -28.23 5.58
C ILE A 412 -19.08 -26.96 5.06
N ALA A 413 -17.96 -26.60 5.69
CA ALA A 413 -17.03 -25.59 5.18
C ALA A 413 -16.09 -26.28 4.19
N ARG A 414 -16.36 -26.13 2.89
CA ARG A 414 -15.59 -26.81 1.82
C ARG A 414 -14.15 -26.37 1.77
N HIS A 415 -13.94 -25.07 1.84
CA HIS A 415 -12.63 -24.53 2.08
C HIS A 415 -12.73 -23.11 2.63
N TYR A 416 -11.74 -22.74 3.45
CA TYR A 416 -11.50 -21.39 3.89
C TYR A 416 -10.02 -21.23 4.23
N LEU A 417 -9.56 -19.98 4.23
CA LEU A 417 -8.19 -19.64 4.59
C LEU A 417 -8.14 -19.23 6.05
N THR A 418 -7.16 -19.75 6.76
CA THR A 418 -6.89 -19.40 8.16
C THR A 418 -5.44 -18.96 8.34
N GLY A 419 -5.19 -18.11 9.33
CA GLY A 419 -3.88 -17.60 9.65
C GLY A 419 -3.84 -16.08 9.70
N GLY A 420 -2.79 -15.50 9.15
CA GLY A 420 -2.51 -14.08 9.25
C GLY A 420 -2.01 -13.61 10.60
N GLY A 421 -1.91 -12.29 10.73
CA GLY A 421 -1.35 -11.64 11.90
C GLY A 421 0.08 -11.15 11.68
N ARG A 422 0.58 -10.41 12.68
CA ARG A 422 1.88 -9.75 12.65
C ARG A 422 3.04 -10.74 12.69
N ARG A 423 2.81 -11.94 13.25
CA ARG A 423 3.80 -13.03 13.27
C ARG A 423 4.27 -13.45 11.88
N GLY A 424 3.42 -13.30 10.87
CA GLY A 424 3.76 -13.61 9.48
C GLY A 424 4.74 -12.63 8.84
N MET A 425 5.08 -11.49 9.46
CA MET A 425 6.06 -10.55 8.90
C MET A 425 7.48 -11.03 9.18
N LEU A 426 7.91 -12.01 8.40
CA LEU A 426 9.24 -12.61 8.50
C LEU A 426 10.26 -11.88 7.62
N PRO A 427 11.54 -11.82 8.04
CA PRO A 427 12.62 -11.32 7.19
C PRO A 427 12.78 -12.15 5.90
N ALA A 428 13.53 -11.60 4.95
CA ALA A 428 14.01 -12.37 3.81
C ALA A 428 14.76 -13.64 4.25
N GLU A 429 14.76 -14.65 3.39
CA GLU A 429 15.50 -15.91 3.55
C GLU A 429 15.16 -16.75 4.78
N THR A 430 13.97 -16.55 5.35
CA THR A 430 13.52 -17.23 6.58
C THR A 430 12.55 -18.39 6.29
N VAL A 431 11.76 -18.31 5.21
CA VAL A 431 10.75 -19.30 4.82
C VAL A 431 11.40 -20.33 3.90
N THR A 432 11.90 -21.44 4.45
CA THR A 432 12.77 -22.39 3.72
C THR A 432 12.33 -23.85 3.77
N GLU A 433 11.44 -24.23 4.70
CA GLU A 433 11.04 -25.62 4.92
C GLU A 433 9.85 -26.00 4.03
N ILE A 434 10.11 -26.65 2.90
CA ILE A 434 9.05 -27.17 2.02
C ILE A 434 8.28 -28.29 2.73
N GLN A 435 6.97 -28.11 2.95
CA GLN A 435 6.10 -29.09 3.63
C GLN A 435 5.47 -30.08 2.64
N THR A 436 5.28 -29.67 1.39
CA THR A 436 4.70 -30.50 0.32
C THR A 436 5.79 -31.14 -0.52
N PHE A 437 5.73 -32.45 -0.78
CA PHE A 437 6.71 -33.08 -1.67
C PHE A 437 6.62 -32.54 -3.10
N LEU A 438 7.72 -31.97 -3.61
CA LEU A 438 7.83 -31.40 -4.95
C LEU A 438 8.93 -32.11 -5.76
N PRO A 439 8.58 -32.95 -6.76
CA PRO A 439 9.58 -33.63 -7.58
C PRO A 439 10.48 -32.65 -8.36
N GLY A 440 11.79 -32.78 -8.21
CA GLY A 440 12.76 -31.98 -8.97
C GLY A 440 13.06 -30.60 -8.39
N ILE A 441 12.46 -30.23 -7.25
CA ILE A 441 12.75 -28.99 -6.54
C ILE A 441 13.74 -29.29 -5.41
N GLU A 442 14.81 -28.49 -5.30
CA GLU A 442 15.86 -28.66 -4.29
C GLU A 442 15.55 -27.89 -3.01
N SER A 443 15.17 -26.61 -3.15
CA SER A 443 14.91 -25.72 -2.04
C SER A 443 13.91 -24.63 -2.41
N ALA A 444 13.35 -23.99 -1.39
CA ALA A 444 12.53 -22.80 -1.51
C ALA A 444 13.05 -21.73 -0.54
N THR A 445 12.91 -20.47 -0.89
CA THR A 445 13.25 -19.35 -0.01
C THR A 445 12.41 -18.13 -0.35
N ASN A 446 12.15 -17.24 0.61
CA ASN A 446 11.57 -15.93 0.31
C ASN A 446 12.70 -14.93 0.03
N PRO A 447 12.85 -14.42 -1.20
CA PRO A 447 13.91 -13.46 -1.53
C PRO A 447 13.74 -12.11 -0.81
N PHE A 448 12.53 -11.83 -0.33
CA PHE A 448 12.15 -10.55 0.26
C PHE A 448 11.42 -10.76 1.59
N PRO A 449 11.42 -9.74 2.48
CA PRO A 449 10.62 -9.77 3.69
C PRO A 449 9.13 -9.92 3.38
N ALA A 450 8.42 -10.64 4.23
CA ALA A 450 6.98 -10.74 4.15
C ALA A 450 6.31 -9.48 4.73
N GLU A 451 5.37 -8.90 3.97
CA GLU A 451 4.77 -7.60 4.27
C GLU A 451 3.25 -7.68 4.37
N GLY A 452 2.61 -6.66 4.93
CA GLY A 452 1.14 -6.53 4.98
C GLY A 452 0.44 -7.33 6.08
N GLY A 453 1.17 -8.11 6.89
CA GLY A 453 0.60 -8.81 8.04
C GLY A 453 0.24 -7.85 9.17
N SER A 454 -1.00 -7.90 9.63
CA SER A 454 -1.45 -7.09 10.76
C SER A 454 -2.39 -7.88 11.66
N GLU A 455 -2.33 -7.57 12.95
CA GLU A 455 -3.35 -8.05 13.90
C GLU A 455 -4.69 -7.40 13.61
N GLU A 456 -5.76 -7.97 14.17
CA GLU A 456 -7.09 -7.35 14.17
C GLU A 456 -7.00 -5.88 14.62
N GLU A 457 -7.65 -5.00 13.87
CA GLU A 457 -7.63 -3.56 14.14
C GLU A 457 -8.10 -3.29 15.57
N SER A 458 -7.30 -2.60 16.39
CA SER A 458 -7.70 -2.26 17.75
C SER A 458 -8.95 -1.35 17.76
N VAL A 459 -9.76 -1.43 18.82
CA VAL A 459 -10.92 -0.55 18.99
C VAL A 459 -10.55 0.94 18.83
N ALA A 460 -9.40 1.37 19.39
CA ALA A 460 -8.94 2.74 19.27
C ALA A 460 -8.64 3.15 17.81
N ALA A 461 -8.01 2.28 17.03
CA ALA A 461 -7.75 2.50 15.60
C ALA A 461 -9.05 2.53 14.80
N THR A 462 -9.98 1.62 15.09
CA THR A 462 -11.32 1.62 14.48
C THR A 462 -12.06 2.94 14.73
N LYS A 463 -12.00 3.52 15.94
CA LYS A 463 -12.62 4.83 16.23
C LYS A 463 -12.06 5.95 15.35
N LEU A 464 -10.74 5.98 15.16
CA LEU A 464 -10.08 6.99 14.32
C LEU A 464 -10.44 6.82 12.84
N ARG A 465 -10.38 5.59 12.33
CA ARG A 465 -10.79 5.27 10.97
C ARG A 465 -12.26 5.58 10.73
N ALA A 466 -13.14 5.18 11.64
CA ALA A 466 -14.57 5.42 11.54
C ALA A 466 -14.89 6.91 11.39
N ALA A 467 -14.22 7.78 12.17
CA ALA A 467 -14.39 9.22 12.06
C ALA A 467 -14.00 9.73 10.66
N ALA A 468 -12.91 9.22 10.08
CA ALA A 468 -12.47 9.58 8.74
C ALA A 468 -13.40 9.03 7.63
N GLU A 469 -13.87 7.80 7.76
CA GLU A 469 -14.81 7.17 6.81
C GLU A 469 -16.17 7.88 6.83
N ILE A 470 -16.72 8.17 8.01
CA ILE A 470 -17.97 8.94 8.15
C ILE A 470 -17.81 10.36 7.61
N LYS A 471 -16.66 11.01 7.86
CA LYS A 471 -16.39 12.37 7.36
C LYS A 471 -16.28 12.40 5.83
N SER A 472 -15.59 11.42 5.23
CA SER A 472 -15.34 11.40 3.78
C SER A 472 -16.52 10.86 2.97
N ASN A 473 -17.35 9.98 3.56
CA ASN A 473 -18.50 9.32 2.93
C ASN A 473 -18.23 8.79 1.51
N CYS A 474 -16.97 8.42 1.24
CA CYS A 474 -16.46 8.01 -0.07
C CYS A 474 -16.82 8.98 -1.22
N ARG A 475 -16.80 10.29 -0.98
CA ARG A 475 -17.03 11.34 -1.98
C ARG A 475 -15.99 12.44 -1.87
N ALA A 476 -15.74 13.14 -2.96
CA ALA A 476 -14.92 14.34 -3.00
C ALA A 476 -15.83 15.58 -2.94
N VAL A 477 -15.90 16.22 -1.78
CA VAL A 477 -16.75 17.40 -1.54
C VAL A 477 -15.91 18.64 -1.25
N THR A 478 -14.92 18.52 -0.38
CA THR A 478 -13.98 19.59 -0.03
C THR A 478 -12.73 19.54 -0.92
N CYS A 479 -11.98 20.65 -0.97
CA CYS A 479 -10.70 20.69 -1.69
C CYS A 479 -9.71 19.63 -1.17
N GLU A 480 -9.68 19.42 0.15
CA GLU A 480 -8.84 18.40 0.77
C GLU A 480 -9.23 16.98 0.31
N ASP A 481 -10.53 16.70 0.16
CA ASP A 481 -10.97 15.40 -0.36
C ASP A 481 -10.49 15.18 -1.80
N PHE A 482 -10.59 16.20 -2.68
CA PHE A 482 -10.06 16.11 -4.04
C PHE A 482 -8.54 15.92 -4.07
N GLU A 483 -7.80 16.57 -3.17
CA GLU A 483 -6.35 16.44 -3.04
C GLU A 483 -5.98 15.01 -2.61
N VAL A 484 -6.63 14.47 -1.57
CA VAL A 484 -6.41 13.10 -1.10
C VAL A 484 -6.72 12.09 -2.21
N ARG A 485 -7.88 12.19 -2.87
CA ARG A 485 -8.26 11.28 -3.97
C ARG A 485 -7.33 11.37 -5.17
N ALA A 486 -6.75 12.55 -5.44
CA ALA A 486 -5.75 12.65 -6.49
C ALA A 486 -4.46 11.89 -6.12
N LEU A 487 -3.98 12.00 -4.88
CA LEU A 487 -2.80 11.26 -4.41
C LEU A 487 -2.98 9.73 -4.50
N GLU A 488 -4.18 9.23 -4.21
CA GLU A 488 -4.53 7.81 -4.34
C GLU A 488 -4.42 7.29 -5.78
N ALA A 489 -4.52 8.19 -6.78
CA ALA A 489 -4.35 7.86 -8.19
C ALA A 489 -2.88 7.78 -8.63
N GLY A 490 -1.92 7.96 -7.72
CA GLY A 490 -0.49 7.73 -7.95
C GLY A 490 0.36 8.97 -8.20
N VAL A 491 -0.16 10.18 -7.97
CA VAL A 491 0.65 11.42 -8.05
C VAL A 491 1.23 11.78 -6.68
N MET A 492 2.37 12.47 -6.66
CA MET A 492 3.09 12.78 -5.42
C MET A 492 2.54 13.99 -4.69
N ARG A 493 2.03 14.99 -5.43
CA ARG A 493 1.39 16.17 -4.83
C ARG A 493 0.17 16.56 -5.63
N ALA A 494 -0.84 17.06 -4.93
CA ALA A 494 -2.05 17.59 -5.55
C ALA A 494 -2.51 18.87 -4.84
N LYS A 495 -3.11 19.79 -5.59
CA LYS A 495 -3.78 20.98 -5.05
C LYS A 495 -5.09 21.23 -5.76
N ALA A 496 -6.19 21.28 -5.01
CA ALA A 496 -7.50 21.61 -5.55
C ALA A 496 -7.76 23.11 -5.46
N LEU A 497 -8.11 23.72 -6.59
CA LEU A 497 -8.51 25.11 -6.71
C LEU A 497 -10.03 25.18 -6.95
N PRO A 498 -10.82 25.63 -5.96
CA PRO A 498 -12.26 25.75 -6.12
C PRO A 498 -12.61 26.95 -7.03
N LEU A 499 -13.79 26.89 -7.65
CA LEU A 499 -14.34 27.93 -8.53
C LEU A 499 -13.43 28.27 -9.71
N THR A 500 -12.54 27.36 -10.11
CA THR A 500 -11.48 27.63 -11.08
C THR A 500 -11.71 26.74 -12.30
N HIS A 501 -11.74 27.35 -13.49
CA HIS A 501 -11.94 26.65 -14.76
C HIS A 501 -10.79 26.95 -15.73
N PRO A 502 -10.15 25.94 -16.35
CA PRO A 502 -8.95 26.15 -17.19
C PRO A 502 -9.15 27.08 -18.39
N ARG A 503 -10.34 27.07 -19.00
CA ARG A 503 -10.65 27.92 -20.18
C ARG A 503 -10.99 29.38 -19.82
N PHE A 504 -11.19 29.69 -18.54
CA PHE A 504 -11.55 31.04 -18.08
C PHE A 504 -10.67 31.46 -16.90
N PRO A 505 -9.34 31.67 -17.10
CA PRO A 505 -8.44 32.06 -16.03
C PRO A 505 -8.88 33.36 -15.35
N GLY A 506 -8.84 33.39 -14.01
CA GLY A 506 -9.20 34.57 -13.21
C GLY A 506 -10.71 34.78 -12.99
N ALA A 507 -11.59 34.09 -13.72
CA ALA A 507 -13.02 34.11 -13.48
C ALA A 507 -13.43 33.03 -12.47
N LYS A 508 -14.27 33.37 -11.50
CA LYS A 508 -14.84 32.40 -10.56
C LYS A 508 -16.05 31.70 -11.19
N ILE A 509 -15.92 30.41 -11.47
CA ILE A 509 -17.00 29.60 -12.08
C ILE A 509 -17.60 28.65 -11.04
N PRO A 510 -18.87 28.85 -10.64
CA PRO A 510 -19.56 27.93 -9.74
C PRO A 510 -19.58 26.50 -10.27
N GLY A 511 -19.37 25.52 -9.39
CA GLY A 511 -19.38 24.09 -9.75
C GLY A 511 -18.08 23.58 -10.38
N ALA A 512 -17.15 24.45 -10.79
CA ALA A 512 -15.85 24.04 -11.34
C ALA A 512 -14.79 23.88 -10.25
N VAL A 513 -14.07 22.76 -10.29
CA VAL A 513 -12.90 22.47 -9.45
C VAL A 513 -11.74 22.06 -10.36
N THR A 514 -10.62 22.77 -10.27
CA THR A 514 -9.39 22.40 -10.99
C THR A 514 -8.39 21.82 -10.01
N VAL A 515 -7.97 20.58 -10.23
CA VAL A 515 -6.92 19.91 -9.45
C VAL A 515 -5.60 19.97 -10.20
N ILE A 516 -4.61 20.61 -9.61
CA ILE A 516 -3.24 20.63 -10.09
C ILE A 516 -2.53 19.41 -9.53
N VAL A 517 -1.87 18.63 -10.39
CA VAL A 517 -1.19 17.40 -9.99
C VAL A 517 0.28 17.44 -10.37
N VAL A 518 1.14 16.99 -9.46
CA VAL A 518 2.58 16.88 -9.66
C VAL A 518 2.94 15.40 -9.58
N PRO A 519 3.46 14.80 -10.67
CA PRO A 519 3.89 13.41 -10.64
C PRO A 519 5.17 13.26 -9.83
N ASP A 520 5.60 12.02 -9.65
CA ASP A 520 6.97 11.76 -9.23
C ASP A 520 7.96 12.07 -10.37
N GLY A 521 9.21 12.39 -10.03
CA GLY A 521 10.23 12.68 -11.02
C GLY A 521 11.55 13.13 -10.41
N ASP A 522 12.64 12.79 -11.09
CA ASP A 522 14.01 13.19 -10.71
C ASP A 522 14.47 14.51 -11.34
N VAL A 523 13.65 15.06 -12.25
CA VAL A 523 13.91 16.36 -12.86
C VAL A 523 13.51 17.49 -11.91
N PRO A 524 14.17 18.66 -11.94
CA PRO A 524 13.84 19.79 -11.06
C PRO A 524 12.37 20.26 -11.15
N ASN A 525 11.72 20.04 -12.30
CA ASN A 525 10.35 20.46 -12.60
C ASN A 525 9.49 19.30 -13.15
N PRO A 526 9.08 18.33 -12.30
CA PRO A 526 8.32 17.15 -12.75
C PRO A 526 6.99 17.53 -13.41
N MET A 527 6.78 17.08 -14.65
CA MET A 527 5.58 17.40 -15.44
C MET A 527 4.76 16.13 -15.71
N PRO A 528 3.44 16.15 -15.45
CA PRO A 528 2.60 14.99 -15.72
C PRO A 528 2.38 14.84 -17.23
N ASN A 529 2.40 13.60 -17.71
CA ASN A 529 2.07 13.24 -19.08
C ASN A 529 0.54 13.15 -19.26
N ALA A 530 0.09 13.01 -20.52
CA ALA A 530 -1.34 12.96 -20.83
C ALA A 530 -2.07 11.76 -20.19
N THR A 531 -1.37 10.63 -20.03
CA THR A 531 -1.90 9.42 -19.41
C THR A 531 -2.18 9.63 -17.93
N THR A 532 -1.24 10.19 -17.18
CA THR A 532 -1.40 10.51 -15.74
C THR A 532 -2.55 11.48 -15.52
N LEU A 533 -2.64 12.54 -16.33
CA LEU A 533 -3.76 13.48 -16.26
C LEU A 533 -5.11 12.79 -16.50
N ALA A 534 -5.20 11.92 -17.50
CA ALA A 534 -6.41 11.16 -17.79
C ALA A 534 -6.76 10.16 -16.67
N THR A 535 -5.76 9.47 -16.11
CA THR A 535 -5.91 8.54 -14.99
C THR A 535 -6.46 9.21 -13.75
N VAL A 536 -5.85 10.34 -13.34
CA VAL A 536 -6.32 11.09 -12.18
C VAL A 536 -7.73 11.64 -12.43
N CYS A 537 -7.99 12.15 -13.64
CA CYS A 537 -9.32 12.65 -13.99
C CYS A 537 -10.39 11.55 -13.88
N ALA A 538 -10.14 10.37 -14.45
CA ALA A 538 -11.04 9.23 -14.36
C ALA A 538 -11.19 8.70 -12.92
N HIS A 539 -10.15 8.80 -12.10
CA HIS A 539 -10.21 8.44 -10.70
C HIS A 539 -11.10 9.43 -9.91
N LEU A 540 -10.90 10.74 -10.08
CA LEU A 540 -11.68 11.77 -9.41
C LEU A 540 -13.16 11.79 -9.84
N ASP A 541 -13.44 11.45 -11.11
CA ASP A 541 -14.82 11.37 -11.65
C ASP A 541 -15.69 10.36 -10.87
N LYS A 542 -15.09 9.31 -10.29
CA LYS A 542 -15.79 8.32 -9.46
C LYS A 542 -16.31 8.89 -8.14
N TYR A 543 -15.66 9.93 -7.62
CA TYR A 543 -15.93 10.46 -6.28
C TYR A 543 -16.62 11.83 -6.29
N ARG A 544 -16.62 12.54 -7.43
CA ARG A 544 -17.21 13.87 -7.52
C ARG A 544 -18.74 13.84 -7.40
N LEU A 545 -19.32 14.97 -7.02
CA LEU A 545 -20.76 15.18 -7.09
C LEU A 545 -21.21 15.35 -8.56
N MET A 546 -22.43 14.93 -8.87
CA MET A 546 -22.99 14.96 -10.23
C MET A 546 -22.90 16.34 -10.90
N THR A 547 -23.09 17.42 -10.14
CA THR A 547 -23.10 18.81 -10.64
C THR A 547 -21.74 19.49 -10.56
N THR A 548 -20.68 18.80 -10.12
CA THR A 548 -19.33 19.34 -10.05
C THR A 548 -18.58 19.00 -11.34
N GLU A 549 -18.03 20.01 -11.99
CA GLU A 549 -17.11 19.85 -13.12
C GLU A 549 -15.68 19.78 -12.57
N VAL A 550 -15.01 18.64 -12.80
CA VAL A 550 -13.63 18.43 -12.35
C VAL A 550 -12.69 18.54 -13.53
N HIS A 551 -11.63 19.31 -13.37
CA HIS A 551 -10.55 19.43 -14.34
C HIS A 551 -9.23 19.06 -13.67
N VAL A 552 -8.36 18.36 -14.38
CA VAL A 552 -6.99 18.05 -13.93
C VAL A 552 -6.00 18.79 -14.82
N ARG A 553 -5.00 19.45 -14.22
CA ARG A 553 -3.98 20.22 -14.95
C ARG A 553 -2.58 19.97 -14.42
N ALA A 554 -1.60 20.10 -15.32
CA ALA A 554 -0.20 20.23 -14.97
C ALA A 554 0.09 21.50 -14.12
N PRO A 555 1.15 21.47 -13.29
CA PRO A 555 1.59 22.61 -12.51
C PRO A 555 2.22 23.66 -13.41
N VAL A 556 2.20 24.91 -12.96
CA VAL A 556 2.99 25.99 -13.57
C VAL A 556 4.19 26.22 -12.68
N TYR A 557 5.37 25.97 -13.22
CA TYR A 557 6.63 26.17 -12.53
C TYR A 557 7.20 27.55 -12.83
N ARG A 558 7.70 28.21 -11.79
CA ARG A 558 8.46 29.47 -11.86
C ARG A 558 9.92 29.15 -11.54
N LEU A 559 10.83 29.44 -12.46
CA LEU A 559 12.26 29.24 -12.27
C LEU A 559 12.81 30.33 -11.37
N ILE A 560 13.33 29.94 -10.21
CA ILE A 560 14.02 30.84 -9.29
C ILE A 560 15.52 30.67 -9.47
N ARG A 561 16.20 31.73 -9.88
CA ARG A 561 17.67 31.80 -9.82
C ARG A 561 18.10 32.73 -8.70
N VAL A 562 19.22 32.37 -8.09
CA VAL A 562 19.81 33.11 -6.98
C VAL A 562 21.21 33.49 -7.42
N GLY A 563 21.48 34.80 -7.39
CA GLY A 563 22.80 35.37 -7.63
C GLY A 563 23.40 35.77 -6.28
N ALA A 564 24.60 35.31 -5.94
CA ALA A 564 25.24 35.67 -4.68
C ALA A 564 26.78 35.66 -4.75
N ASP A 565 27.39 36.72 -4.25
CA ASP A 565 28.82 36.76 -3.95
C ASP A 565 29.05 36.34 -2.49
N VAL A 566 29.70 35.19 -2.30
CA VAL A 566 29.87 34.54 -1.00
C VAL A 566 31.33 34.58 -0.59
N LEU A 567 31.62 35.08 0.61
CA LEU A 567 32.95 34.98 1.19
C LEU A 567 33.10 33.68 1.97
N ALA A 568 34.07 32.88 1.55
CA ALA A 568 34.37 31.58 2.13
C ALA A 568 35.38 31.66 3.28
N ALA A 569 35.31 30.68 4.19
CA ALA A 569 36.31 30.45 5.22
C ALA A 569 37.69 30.12 4.60
N ARG A 570 38.77 30.46 5.31
CA ARG A 570 40.15 30.36 4.78
C ARG A 570 40.57 28.94 4.36
N ASN A 571 39.94 27.92 4.93
CA ASN A 571 40.23 26.51 4.68
C ASN A 571 39.12 25.82 3.86
N ALA A 572 38.14 26.55 3.34
CA ALA A 572 37.09 25.96 2.53
C ALA A 572 37.60 25.66 1.11
N ASP A 573 37.26 24.48 0.59
CA ASP A 573 37.40 24.20 -0.84
C ASP A 573 36.28 24.95 -1.60
N PHE A 574 36.66 25.86 -2.49
CA PHE A 574 35.68 26.69 -3.20
C PHE A 574 34.84 25.87 -4.18
N THR A 575 35.39 24.80 -4.75
CA THR A 575 34.65 23.94 -5.68
C THR A 575 33.58 23.16 -4.92
N GLU A 576 33.96 22.59 -3.78
CA GLU A 576 33.04 21.85 -2.90
C GLU A 576 31.99 22.78 -2.29
N LEU A 577 32.38 23.97 -1.82
CA LEU A 577 31.46 24.96 -1.26
C LEU A 577 30.44 25.43 -2.29
N ARG A 578 30.89 25.70 -3.53
CA ARG A 578 29.98 26.09 -4.63
C ARG A 578 28.95 25.00 -4.88
N ARG A 579 29.41 23.77 -5.07
CA ARG A 579 28.53 22.62 -5.30
C ARG A 579 27.55 22.43 -4.16
N ASN A 580 28.02 22.50 -2.90
CA ASN A 580 27.17 22.37 -1.73
C ASN A 580 26.11 23.47 -1.64
N LEU A 581 26.44 24.71 -2.01
CA LEU A 581 25.49 25.82 -2.07
C LEU A 581 24.46 25.61 -3.18
N GLU A 582 24.89 25.24 -4.39
CA GLU A 582 23.99 24.92 -5.51
C GLU A 582 23.03 23.78 -5.13
N ASP A 583 23.55 22.67 -4.58
CA ASP A 583 22.76 21.51 -4.17
C ASP A 583 21.75 21.88 -3.07
N ARG A 584 22.15 22.69 -2.08
CA ARG A 584 21.24 23.16 -1.02
C ARG A 584 20.15 24.08 -1.53
N LEU A 585 20.48 25.04 -2.40
CA LEU A 585 19.50 25.95 -3.00
C LEU A 585 18.50 25.19 -3.89
N ASN A 586 19.00 24.30 -4.75
CA ASN A 586 18.18 23.43 -5.59
C ASN A 586 17.26 22.55 -4.73
N SER A 587 17.80 21.95 -3.66
CA SER A 587 17.02 21.09 -2.75
C SER A 587 15.95 21.88 -1.99
N PHE A 588 16.27 23.08 -1.50
CA PHE A 588 15.35 23.93 -0.75
C PHE A 588 14.21 24.46 -1.63
N LEU A 589 14.49 24.81 -2.89
CA LEU A 589 13.50 25.29 -3.85
C LEU A 589 12.89 24.15 -4.67
N HIS A 590 13.07 22.89 -4.27
CA HIS A 590 12.53 21.74 -5.00
C HIS A 590 11.01 21.57 -4.75
N PRO A 591 10.19 21.36 -5.80
CA PRO A 591 8.75 21.24 -5.64
C PRO A 591 8.31 19.97 -4.91
N LEU A 592 9.09 18.88 -4.92
CA LEU A 592 8.71 17.62 -4.24
C LEU A 592 9.33 17.44 -2.86
N THR A 593 10.53 17.99 -2.64
CA THR A 593 11.36 17.69 -1.45
C THR A 593 11.84 18.93 -0.71
N GLY A 594 11.68 20.11 -1.29
CA GLY A 594 12.10 21.37 -0.70
C GLY A 594 11.07 21.97 0.26
N GLY A 595 11.09 23.29 0.36
CA GLY A 595 10.27 24.06 1.27
C GLY A 595 10.80 24.04 2.71
N PRO A 596 10.23 24.88 3.59
CA PRO A 596 10.65 24.99 4.99
C PRO A 596 10.43 23.70 5.80
N ASP A 597 9.40 22.92 5.45
CA ASP A 597 9.04 21.68 6.14
C ASP A 597 9.66 20.42 5.50
N GLY A 598 10.37 20.54 4.37
CA GLY A 598 10.96 19.42 3.63
C GLY A 598 9.95 18.50 2.91
N LEU A 599 8.68 18.92 2.79
CA LEU A 599 7.60 18.18 2.14
C LEU A 599 7.30 18.67 0.71
N GLY A 600 8.24 19.41 0.12
CA GLY A 600 8.07 20.09 -1.17
C GLY A 600 7.57 21.52 -1.03
N TRP A 601 7.97 22.39 -1.96
CA TRP A 601 7.59 23.80 -1.91
C TRP A 601 6.07 23.99 -1.90
N PRO A 602 5.48 24.79 -0.99
CA PRO A 602 4.03 24.97 -0.91
C PRO A 602 3.45 25.61 -2.19
N PHE A 603 2.30 25.11 -2.66
CA PHE A 603 1.59 25.69 -3.82
C PHE A 603 1.20 27.14 -3.55
N GLY A 604 1.62 28.06 -4.42
CA GLY A 604 1.44 29.50 -4.23
C GLY A 604 2.23 30.09 -3.05
N GLY A 605 3.17 29.34 -2.48
CA GLY A 605 3.99 29.78 -1.36
C GLY A 605 4.96 30.88 -1.76
N THR A 606 5.00 31.96 -0.97
CA THR A 606 5.92 33.08 -1.20
C THR A 606 7.37 32.65 -0.94
N VAL A 607 8.29 32.97 -1.85
CA VAL A 607 9.72 32.78 -1.60
C VAL A 607 10.23 33.99 -0.82
N PHE A 608 10.52 33.78 0.46
CA PHE A 608 11.02 34.84 1.32
C PHE A 608 12.51 35.05 1.10
N PHE A 609 12.90 36.33 0.95
CA PHE A 609 14.31 36.69 0.78
C PHE A 609 15.14 36.26 2.00
N SER A 610 14.56 36.35 3.20
CA SER A 610 15.19 35.96 4.46
C SER A 610 15.57 34.48 4.52
N ASP A 611 14.74 33.61 3.94
CA ASP A 611 14.95 32.16 4.00
C ASP A 611 16.12 31.76 3.10
N VAL A 612 16.18 32.33 1.89
CA VAL A 612 17.32 32.12 0.97
C VAL A 612 18.61 32.69 1.55
N TYR A 613 18.55 33.90 2.12
CA TYR A 613 19.70 34.52 2.79
C TYR A 613 20.22 33.65 3.94
N ARG A 614 19.33 33.14 4.78
CA ARG A 614 19.68 32.25 5.89
C ARG A 614 20.24 30.93 5.41
N LEU A 615 19.65 30.31 4.38
CA LEU A 615 20.12 29.04 3.83
C LEU A 615 21.59 29.12 3.37
N ILE A 616 21.96 30.22 2.71
CA ILE A 616 23.34 30.46 2.27
C ILE A 616 24.27 30.63 3.48
N LEU A 617 23.88 31.43 4.48
CA LEU A 617 24.68 31.63 5.69
C LEU A 617 24.85 30.37 6.54
N ASP A 618 23.81 29.54 6.64
CA ASP A 618 23.83 28.28 7.40
C ASP A 618 24.62 27.16 6.68
N THR A 619 25.21 27.45 5.51
CA THR A 619 26.03 26.49 4.78
C THR A 619 27.46 26.47 5.34
N PRO A 620 27.97 25.31 5.79
CA PRO A 620 29.32 25.20 6.33
C PRO A 620 30.38 25.72 5.35
N GLY A 621 31.28 26.57 5.83
CA GLY A 621 32.32 27.19 5.00
C GLY A 621 31.96 28.58 4.48
N VAL A 622 30.72 29.06 4.64
CA VAL A 622 30.33 30.45 4.38
C VAL A 622 30.63 31.31 5.61
N LEU A 623 31.36 32.42 5.42
CA LEU A 623 31.59 33.42 6.48
C LEU A 623 30.59 34.57 6.40
N ARG A 624 30.35 35.09 5.19
CA ARG A 624 29.42 36.18 4.93
C ARG A 624 29.00 36.19 3.46
N ILE A 625 27.89 36.88 3.19
CA ILE A 625 27.49 37.28 1.84
C ILE A 625 28.00 38.71 1.63
N ALA A 626 28.57 39.03 0.47
CA ALA A 626 29.02 40.37 0.16
C ALA A 626 27.83 41.36 0.13
N ASP A 627 28.08 42.60 0.57
CA ASP A 627 27.00 43.57 0.75
C ASP A 627 26.31 43.91 -0.58
N GLY A 628 24.98 43.88 -0.57
CA GLY A 628 24.14 44.14 -1.75
C GLY A 628 24.23 43.11 -2.87
N GLN A 629 24.91 41.96 -2.69
CA GLN A 629 25.15 40.99 -3.77
C GLN A 629 24.22 39.77 -3.75
N LEU A 630 23.25 39.65 -2.82
CA LEU A 630 22.20 38.63 -2.94
C LEU A 630 21.07 39.16 -3.82
N THR A 631 20.89 38.54 -4.98
CA THR A 631 19.81 38.84 -5.93
C THR A 631 19.03 37.57 -6.24
N MET A 632 17.77 37.75 -6.60
CA MET A 632 16.91 36.65 -7.04
C MET A 632 16.25 37.05 -8.35
N SER A 633 15.98 36.09 -9.22
CA SER A 633 15.19 36.29 -10.43
C SER A 633 14.15 35.20 -10.61
N VAL A 634 13.06 35.56 -11.27
CA VAL A 634 11.92 34.68 -11.56
C VAL A 634 11.76 34.60 -13.07
N ASP A 635 11.90 33.41 -13.64
CA ASP A 635 11.84 33.18 -15.10
C ASP A 635 12.80 34.09 -15.90
N GLY A 636 13.91 34.50 -15.28
CA GLY A 636 14.91 35.38 -15.87
C GLY A 636 14.70 36.88 -15.58
N ASP A 637 13.56 37.27 -15.03
CA ASP A 637 13.30 38.66 -14.61
C ASP A 637 13.84 38.91 -13.20
N ALA A 638 14.68 39.93 -13.04
CA ALA A 638 15.26 40.28 -11.74
C ALA A 638 14.16 40.72 -10.76
N ALA A 639 14.08 40.03 -9.62
CA ALA A 639 13.23 40.45 -8.52
C ALA A 639 13.83 41.72 -7.87
N PRO A 640 12.98 42.64 -7.36
CA PRO A 640 13.48 43.79 -6.62
C PRO A 640 14.36 43.37 -5.44
N PHE A 641 15.45 44.11 -5.22
CA PHE A 641 16.38 43.83 -4.12
C PHE A 641 15.66 43.80 -2.76
N CYS A 642 16.01 42.81 -1.92
CA CYS A 642 15.44 42.65 -0.57
C CYS A 642 13.89 42.55 -0.55
N ARG A 643 13.29 41.92 -1.56
CA ARG A 643 11.84 41.66 -1.61
C ARG A 643 11.53 40.19 -1.77
N ASP A 644 10.41 39.81 -1.17
CA ASP A 644 9.84 38.48 -1.29
C ASP A 644 9.18 38.32 -2.66
N ILE A 645 9.12 37.08 -3.13
CA ILE A 645 8.55 36.72 -4.43
C ILE A 645 7.23 36.00 -4.18
N PRO A 646 6.08 36.69 -4.26
CA PRO A 646 4.78 36.05 -4.15
C PRO A 646 4.48 35.22 -5.40
N LEU A 647 3.87 34.06 -5.22
CA LEU A 647 3.44 33.19 -6.32
C LEU A 647 1.91 33.17 -6.43
N CYS A 648 1.39 32.91 -7.62
CA CYS A 648 -0.04 32.75 -7.79
C CYS A 648 -0.53 31.43 -7.16
N PRO A 649 -1.81 31.34 -6.75
CA PRO A 649 -2.38 30.10 -6.25
C PRO A 649 -2.21 28.95 -7.25
N GLY A 650 -1.54 27.88 -6.83
CA GLY A 650 -1.28 26.70 -7.66
C GLY A 650 0.04 26.73 -8.46
N GLU A 651 0.81 27.82 -8.41
CA GLU A 651 2.18 27.85 -8.94
C GLU A 651 3.15 27.16 -7.98
N LEU A 652 4.22 26.61 -8.55
CA LEU A 652 5.33 26.01 -7.82
C LEU A 652 6.63 26.64 -8.28
N VAL A 653 7.67 26.51 -7.45
CA VAL A 653 9.03 26.91 -7.84
C VAL A 653 9.87 25.69 -8.17
N TYR A 654 10.89 25.94 -8.96
CA TYR A 654 12.05 25.08 -9.08
C TYR A 654 13.27 25.98 -9.26
N ALA A 655 14.45 25.42 -9.05
CA ALA A 655 15.71 26.12 -9.16
C ALA A 655 16.70 25.31 -10.00
N GLU A 656 17.43 26.02 -10.87
CA GLU A 656 18.60 25.50 -11.57
C GLU A 656 19.48 26.67 -12.03
N GLY A 657 20.79 26.43 -12.15
CA GLY A 657 21.72 27.40 -12.73
C GLY A 657 21.85 28.69 -11.93
N HIS A 658 22.14 28.57 -10.63
CA HIS A 658 22.45 29.72 -9.76
C HIS A 658 23.76 30.40 -10.18
N ASP A 659 23.84 31.71 -9.96
CA ASP A 659 25.03 32.53 -10.27
C ASP A 659 25.80 32.82 -8.97
N LEU A 660 26.69 31.91 -8.59
CA LEU A 660 27.41 31.97 -7.32
C LEU A 660 28.89 32.27 -7.54
N THR A 661 29.35 33.40 -7.01
CA THR A 661 30.77 33.77 -6.99
C THR A 661 31.34 33.53 -5.60
N ILE A 662 32.40 32.74 -5.48
CA ILE A 662 33.07 32.50 -4.20
C ILE A 662 34.34 33.34 -4.11
N LEU A 663 34.41 34.16 -3.07
CA LEU A 663 35.51 35.07 -2.80
C LEU A 663 36.31 34.60 -1.59
N ALA A 664 37.64 34.69 -1.67
CA ALA A 664 38.51 34.42 -0.54
C ALA A 664 38.44 35.57 0.49
N ALA A 665 38.45 35.23 1.77
CA ALA A 665 38.65 36.21 2.83
C ALA A 665 40.07 36.81 2.73
N GLN A 666 40.22 38.07 2.29
CA GLN A 666 41.49 38.77 2.28
C GLN A 666 41.89 39.22 3.71
N ASP A 667 43.17 39.12 4.03
CA ASP A 667 43.75 39.68 5.25
C ASP A 667 43.78 41.23 5.16
N GLY A 668 42.83 41.90 5.80
CA GLY A 668 42.92 43.36 5.96
C GLY A 668 41.67 44.08 6.49
N GLY A 669 41.66 44.35 7.81
CA GLY A 669 41.06 45.57 8.37
C GLY A 669 39.75 45.41 9.17
N ARG A 670 39.91 45.12 10.47
CA ARG A 670 39.01 45.37 11.62
C ARG A 670 37.48 45.27 11.44
#